data_AF-A0A2H0BCE7-F1
#
_entry.id   AF-A0A2H0BCE7-F1
#
_cell.length_a   1.000
_cell.length_b   1.000
_cell.length_c   1.000
_cell.angle_alpha   90.00
_cell.angle_beta   90.00
_cell.angle_gamma   90.00
#
_symmetry.space_group_name_H-M   'P 1'
#
loop_
_entity.id
_entity.type
_entity.pdbx_description
1 polymer ?
#
loop_
_entity_poly.entity_id
_entity_poly.type
_entity_poly.pdbx_seq_one_letter_code
_entity_poly.pdbx_strand_id
1 'polypeptide(L)'
;MRKRKILMLMVATFAPFLTTASEADLKIPNLKESQNNLLIFGLLICILGLLFGLYQFMRVKKQKAHQSMLDVAHTIFETCKTYLIQQGKFLILLEVFIAACIAFYFGYLQGMPFGGVLIVLGWSVVGILGSYSVAWFGIRMNTLANSRMAFASLERKPLKLLNIPLDSGMSIGVMLVSVELIMMLIVLLFIPREYAGASFIGFAIGESLGASALRIAGGIFTKIADIGSDLMKIVFNIKEDDPRNPGVIADCTGDNAGDSVGPTADGFETYGVTGVALISFIVLAIIPEKFISAIDPQQAAIDIQTELLTWIFTMRILMIVTSVAAFYINKAINKVYYSGKDNIDFERPLTNLVWLTSILSIIMTFSVSFWQLSNLPNNLWLILSIIISCGTIGAALIPEFTKLFTSPKSAHVREVVTASREGGASLTILSGLVSGNFSAFWQGMVFLVLMFIAYKASLYGLGDLMIYPSIFAFGLVAFGMLGMGPVTIAVDSYGPVTDNAQSIYELSMIEEHPNISNEVEKDFGFKPDFEKAKYYLEANDGAGNTFKATAKPVLIGTAVVGATTMIFALILVIRNKLGIEPEDVLNILNPYTILGFISGGAVVFWFSGASLQAVTTGAYRAVEYIKKNIHLDANSSKIASIEKSKEVVKICTQYAQNGMFNIFIVIFTFALAFAFFSAADNANPNPASFFVSYLISIAVFGLFQAIFMSNAGSCWDNAKKVVEVDLKEKGTPLHDATIIGD
;
A
#
# COMPACT_ATOMS: atom_id res chain seq x y z
N MET A 1 18.76 -34.65 29.35
CA MET A 1 18.08 -33.44 28.82
C MET A 1 18.94 -32.17 28.85
N ARG A 2 19.58 -31.78 29.96
CA ARG A 2 20.31 -30.50 30.09
C ARG A 2 21.52 -30.35 29.14
N LYS A 3 22.32 -31.41 28.96
CA LYS A 3 23.46 -31.42 28.00
C LYS A 3 23.03 -31.33 26.53
N ARG A 4 21.92 -31.98 26.14
CA ARG A 4 21.35 -31.87 24.79
C ARG A 4 20.82 -30.47 24.50
N LYS A 5 20.16 -29.83 25.48
CA LYS A 5 19.72 -28.43 25.37
C LYS A 5 20.90 -27.47 25.25
N ILE A 6 21.97 -27.67 26.02
CA ILE A 6 23.19 -26.85 25.93
C ILE A 6 23.90 -27.06 24.59
N LEU A 7 24.00 -28.30 24.11
CA LEU A 7 24.60 -28.60 22.81
C LEU A 7 23.76 -28.03 21.67
N MET A 8 22.43 -28.13 21.72
CA MET A 8 21.54 -27.46 20.76
C MET A 8 21.66 -25.94 20.83
N LEU A 9 21.79 -25.36 22.03
CA LEU A 9 22.00 -23.91 22.20
C LEU A 9 23.35 -23.49 21.61
N MET A 10 24.42 -24.28 21.87
CA MET A 10 25.76 -24.04 21.33
C MET A 10 25.77 -24.16 19.81
N VAL A 11 25.18 -25.22 19.25
CA VAL A 11 25.06 -25.39 17.80
C VAL A 11 24.22 -24.26 17.20
N ALA A 12 23.13 -23.83 17.85
CA ALA A 12 22.34 -22.67 17.40
C ALA A 12 23.11 -21.34 17.49
N THR A 13 24.00 -21.16 18.49
CA THR A 13 24.84 -19.96 18.61
C THR A 13 26.08 -19.98 17.70
N PHE A 14 26.58 -21.17 17.31
CA PHE A 14 27.81 -21.30 16.49
C PHE A 14 27.55 -21.59 15.01
N ALA A 15 26.38 -22.12 14.64
CA ALA A 15 25.99 -22.35 13.24
C ALA A 15 26.06 -21.09 12.35
N PRO A 16 25.76 -19.85 12.83
CA PRO A 16 25.92 -18.65 12.02
C PRO A 16 27.35 -18.42 11.54
N PHE A 17 28.37 -18.87 12.28
CA PHE A 17 29.78 -18.65 11.91
C PHE A 17 30.29 -19.60 10.81
N LEU A 18 29.51 -20.63 10.45
CA LEU A 18 29.80 -21.54 9.33
C LEU A 18 29.12 -21.09 8.03
N THR A 19 28.44 -19.95 8.03
CA THR A 19 27.73 -19.42 6.86
C THR A 19 28.69 -18.75 5.88
N THR A 20 28.36 -18.81 4.59
CA THR A 20 29.10 -18.15 3.51
C THR A 20 28.20 -17.10 2.87
N ALA A 21 28.74 -15.95 2.48
CA ALA A 21 27.96 -14.96 1.72
C ALA A 21 27.48 -15.55 0.38
N SER A 22 26.22 -15.29 0.05
CA SER A 22 25.57 -15.83 -1.16
C SER A 22 25.26 -14.76 -2.21
N GLU A 23 26.11 -13.73 -2.38
CA GLU A 23 26.06 -12.75 -3.48
C GLU A 23 24.98 -11.65 -3.41
N ALA A 24 25.32 -10.52 -2.79
CA ALA A 24 24.62 -9.25 -3.05
C ALA A 24 25.36 -8.38 -4.09
N ASP A 25 26.08 -8.99 -5.04
CA ASP A 25 26.93 -8.30 -6.03
C ASP A 25 26.10 -7.79 -7.22
N LEU A 26 25.15 -6.89 -6.94
CA LEU A 26 24.46 -6.13 -7.99
C LEU A 26 25.41 -5.07 -8.56
N LYS A 27 26.13 -5.44 -9.62
CA LYS A 27 27.07 -4.53 -10.28
C LYS A 27 26.34 -3.60 -11.24
N ILE A 28 26.02 -2.40 -10.78
CA ILE A 28 25.34 -1.38 -11.59
C ILE A 28 26.29 -0.85 -12.67
N PRO A 29 25.93 -0.90 -13.97
CA PRO A 29 26.78 -0.43 -15.04
C PRO A 29 26.93 1.10 -15.05
N ASN A 30 28.02 1.59 -15.65
CA ASN A 30 28.19 3.02 -15.87
C ASN A 30 27.31 3.51 -17.01
N LEU A 31 26.45 4.48 -16.71
CA LEU A 31 25.60 5.14 -17.69
C LEU A 31 26.43 6.06 -18.61
N LYS A 32 26.00 6.17 -19.87
CA LYS A 32 26.55 7.13 -20.84
C LYS A 32 26.25 8.56 -20.39
N GLU A 33 27.05 9.53 -20.83
CA GLU A 33 26.88 10.95 -20.45
C GLU A 33 25.49 11.49 -20.84
N SER A 34 24.98 11.13 -22.03
CA SER A 34 23.63 11.49 -22.47
C SER A 34 22.54 10.92 -21.57
N GLN A 35 22.68 9.67 -21.14
CA GLN A 35 21.76 9.00 -20.22
C GLN A 35 21.80 9.66 -18.82
N ASN A 36 23.00 9.98 -18.31
CA ASN A 36 23.16 10.72 -17.06
C ASN A 36 22.46 12.09 -17.14
N ASN A 37 22.69 12.86 -18.20
CA ASN A 37 22.07 14.17 -18.39
C ASN A 37 20.53 14.08 -18.45
N LEU A 38 20.00 13.05 -19.13
CA LEU A 38 18.57 12.80 -19.20
C LEU A 38 17.97 12.52 -17.81
N LEU A 39 18.62 11.66 -17.02
CA LEU A 39 18.13 11.31 -15.69
C LEU A 39 18.30 12.45 -14.68
N ILE A 40 19.33 13.30 -14.83
CA ILE A 40 19.48 14.54 -14.06
C ILE A 40 18.34 15.51 -14.40
N PHE A 41 17.96 15.64 -15.67
CA PHE A 41 16.75 16.40 -16.03
C PHE A 41 15.49 15.75 -15.43
N GLY A 42 15.46 14.42 -15.35
CA GLY A 42 14.43 13.68 -14.64
C GLY A 42 14.28 14.05 -13.16
N LEU A 43 15.38 14.35 -12.45
CA LEU A 43 15.32 14.87 -11.07
C LEU A 43 14.57 16.21 -11.00
N LEU A 44 14.71 17.08 -11.99
CA LEU A 44 13.96 18.34 -12.04
C LEU A 44 12.46 18.10 -12.10
N ILE A 45 12.00 17.11 -12.90
CA ILE A 45 10.59 16.73 -12.97
C ILE A 45 10.09 16.21 -11.62
N CYS A 46 10.89 15.39 -10.93
CA CYS A 46 10.54 14.91 -9.59
C CYS A 46 10.43 16.08 -8.59
N ILE A 47 11.35 17.05 -8.64
CA ILE A 47 11.27 18.27 -7.82
C ILE A 47 10.00 19.07 -8.13
N LEU A 48 9.63 19.22 -9.41
CA LEU A 48 8.37 19.85 -9.80
C LEU A 48 7.16 19.07 -9.27
N GLY A 49 7.24 17.74 -9.22
CA GLY A 49 6.25 16.87 -8.57
C GLY A 49 6.11 17.17 -7.08
N LEU A 50 7.21 17.31 -6.33
CA LEU A 50 7.18 17.73 -4.92
C LEU A 50 6.52 19.10 -4.74
N LEU A 51 6.89 20.06 -5.60
CA LEU A 51 6.29 21.40 -5.56
C LEU A 51 4.80 21.37 -5.89
N PHE A 52 4.35 20.49 -6.79
CA PHE A 52 2.94 20.26 -7.06
C PHE A 52 2.20 19.73 -5.81
N GLY A 53 2.78 18.73 -5.13
CA GLY A 53 2.23 18.22 -3.87
C GLY A 53 2.10 19.34 -2.83
N LEU A 54 3.17 20.10 -2.60
CA LEU A 54 3.15 21.26 -1.69
C LEU A 54 2.16 22.35 -2.11
N TYR A 55 1.99 22.59 -3.41
CA TYR A 55 1.01 23.53 -3.93
C TYR A 55 -0.41 23.09 -3.57
N GLN A 56 -0.75 21.81 -3.78
CA GLN A 56 -2.06 21.27 -3.43
C GLN A 56 -2.29 21.27 -1.92
N PHE A 57 -1.26 20.96 -1.13
CA PHE A 57 -1.28 21.14 0.33
C PHE A 57 -1.65 22.56 0.74
N MET A 58 -0.97 23.56 0.18
CA MET A 58 -1.24 24.97 0.50
C MET A 58 -2.63 25.39 0.04
N ARG A 59 -3.14 24.84 -1.07
CA ARG A 59 -4.48 25.10 -1.57
C ARG A 59 -5.56 24.55 -0.64
N VAL A 60 -5.44 23.30 -0.17
CA VAL A 60 -6.38 22.72 0.80
C VAL A 60 -6.32 23.46 2.14
N LYS A 61 -5.11 23.78 2.62
CA LYS A 61 -4.91 24.56 3.85
C LYS A 61 -5.60 25.92 3.82
N LYS A 62 -5.65 26.58 2.66
CA LYS A 62 -6.30 27.90 2.45
C LYS A 62 -7.83 27.84 2.43
N GLN A 63 -8.44 26.67 2.29
CA GLN A 63 -9.91 26.59 2.32
C GLN A 63 -10.42 26.88 3.75
N LYS A 64 -11.51 27.65 3.82
CA LYS A 64 -12.14 28.06 5.08
C LYS A 64 -12.80 26.86 5.77
N ALA A 65 -12.74 26.84 7.10
CA ALA A 65 -13.47 25.92 7.95
C ALA A 65 -13.87 26.63 9.25
N HIS A 66 -14.98 26.24 9.86
CA HIS A 66 -15.42 26.76 11.15
C HIS A 66 -14.47 26.33 12.28
N GLN A 67 -14.35 27.16 13.33
CA GLN A 67 -13.41 26.93 14.42
C GLN A 67 -13.68 25.61 15.15
N SER A 68 -14.97 25.26 15.39
CA SER A 68 -15.32 24.00 16.07
C SER A 68 -14.80 22.75 15.33
N MET A 69 -14.87 22.74 14.00
CA MET A 69 -14.34 21.63 13.20
C MET A 69 -12.81 21.64 13.13
N LEU A 70 -12.18 22.83 13.16
CA LEU A 70 -10.73 22.97 13.25
C LEU A 70 -10.17 22.46 14.59
N ASP A 71 -10.89 22.68 15.69
CA ASP A 71 -10.49 22.24 17.03
C ASP A 71 -10.51 20.71 17.16
N VAL A 72 -11.54 20.06 16.59
CA VAL A 72 -11.60 18.59 16.51
C VAL A 72 -10.45 18.06 15.65
N ALA A 73 -10.25 18.62 14.44
CA ALA A 73 -9.17 18.20 13.56
C ALA A 73 -7.78 18.40 14.18
N HIS A 74 -7.59 19.46 14.96
CA HIS A 74 -6.36 19.69 15.72
C HIS A 74 -6.15 18.61 16.80
N THR A 75 -7.22 18.21 17.49
CA THR A 75 -7.18 17.13 18.49
C THR A 75 -6.80 15.79 17.85
N ILE A 76 -7.41 15.46 16.70
CA ILE A 76 -7.06 14.26 15.91
C ILE A 76 -5.59 14.33 15.49
N PHE A 77 -5.13 15.47 14.95
CA PHE A 77 -3.75 15.63 14.51
C PHE A 77 -2.71 15.48 15.64
N GLU A 78 -2.92 16.09 16.81
CA GLU A 78 -2.00 15.94 17.95
C GLU A 78 -1.96 14.49 18.47
N THR A 79 -3.07 13.78 18.36
CA THR A 79 -3.15 12.35 18.69
C THR A 79 -2.37 11.51 17.67
N CYS A 80 -2.57 11.74 16.38
CA CYS A 80 -1.82 11.09 15.30
C CYS A 80 -0.31 11.36 15.40
N LYS A 81 0.07 12.59 15.72
CA LYS A 81 1.47 13.01 15.93
C LYS A 81 2.09 12.24 17.09
N THR A 82 1.37 12.09 18.20
CA THR A 82 1.83 11.30 19.34
C THR A 82 2.03 9.84 18.96
N TYR A 83 1.07 9.26 18.23
CA TYR A 83 1.17 7.91 17.70
C TYR A 83 2.39 7.73 16.80
N LEU A 84 2.59 8.60 15.80
CA LEU A 84 3.72 8.52 14.86
C LEU A 84 5.06 8.62 15.58
N ILE A 85 5.20 9.49 16.59
CA ILE A 85 6.42 9.56 17.39
C ILE A 85 6.71 8.23 18.09
N GLN A 86 5.69 7.55 18.62
CA GLN A 86 5.86 6.23 19.22
C GLN A 86 6.22 5.17 18.18
N GLN A 87 5.63 5.23 16.98
CA GLN A 87 6.01 4.36 15.87
C GLN A 87 7.46 4.61 15.43
N GLY A 88 7.92 5.86 15.37
CA GLY A 88 9.32 6.17 15.05
C GLY A 88 10.30 5.56 16.06
N LYS A 89 9.99 5.60 17.36
CA LYS A 89 10.80 4.92 18.39
C LYS A 89 10.79 3.40 18.21
N PHE A 90 9.64 2.84 17.85
CA PHE A 90 9.50 1.42 17.59
C PHE A 90 10.27 0.97 16.33
N LEU A 91 10.25 1.78 15.27
CA LEU A 91 11.04 1.54 14.05
C LEU A 91 12.54 1.52 14.34
N ILE A 92 13.05 2.41 15.21
CA ILE A 92 14.46 2.37 15.64
C ILE A 92 14.80 1.02 16.28
N LEU A 93 13.92 0.48 17.12
CA LEU A 93 14.13 -0.83 17.73
C LEU A 93 14.22 -1.93 16.66
N LEU A 94 13.31 -1.94 15.70
CA LEU A 94 13.33 -2.95 14.63
C LEU A 94 14.55 -2.79 13.70
N GLU A 95 14.94 -1.55 13.40
CA GLU A 95 16.11 -1.26 12.58
C GLU A 95 17.39 -1.75 13.24
N VAL A 96 17.51 -1.72 14.56
CA VAL A 96 18.69 -2.30 15.23
C VAL A 96 18.83 -3.81 14.92
N PHE A 97 17.73 -4.55 14.82
CA PHE A 97 17.77 -5.97 14.44
C PHE A 97 18.19 -6.16 12.99
N ILE A 98 17.60 -5.38 12.07
CA ILE A 98 17.93 -5.44 10.64
C ILE A 98 19.37 -4.98 10.38
N ALA A 99 19.81 -3.89 11.02
CA ALA A 99 21.16 -3.37 10.94
C ALA A 99 22.20 -4.39 11.41
N ALA A 100 21.91 -5.16 12.46
CA ALA A 100 22.78 -6.25 12.89
C ALA A 100 22.94 -7.33 11.80
N CYS A 101 21.85 -7.65 11.08
CA CYS A 101 21.88 -8.62 9.98
C CYS A 101 22.61 -8.08 8.75
N ILE A 102 22.38 -6.82 8.37
CA ILE A 102 23.08 -6.13 7.28
C ILE A 102 24.58 -6.06 7.60
N ALA A 103 24.95 -5.65 8.82
CA ALA A 103 26.35 -5.56 9.24
C ALA A 103 27.03 -6.94 9.25
N PHE A 104 26.34 -7.97 9.72
CA PHE A 104 26.85 -9.34 9.70
C PHE A 104 27.04 -9.84 8.25
N TYR A 105 26.04 -9.66 7.39
CA TYR A 105 26.10 -10.14 6.01
C TYR A 105 27.15 -9.38 5.19
N PHE A 106 27.03 -8.05 5.08
CA PHE A 106 27.93 -7.26 4.25
C PHE A 106 29.32 -7.12 4.87
N GLY A 107 29.40 -6.87 6.18
CA GLY A 107 30.69 -6.64 6.85
C GLY A 107 31.49 -7.92 7.09
N TYR A 108 30.86 -8.94 7.68
CA TYR A 108 31.57 -10.17 8.05
C TYR A 108 31.58 -11.20 6.91
N LEU A 109 30.41 -11.55 6.32
CA LEU A 109 30.35 -12.61 5.31
C LEU A 109 30.90 -12.18 3.94
N GLN A 110 30.56 -10.97 3.47
CA GLN A 110 31.10 -10.45 2.20
C GLN A 110 32.46 -9.76 2.34
N GLY A 111 32.90 -9.43 3.56
CA GLY A 111 34.16 -8.72 3.79
C GLY A 111 34.16 -7.28 3.28
N MET A 112 32.98 -6.65 3.15
CA MET A 112 32.86 -5.25 2.74
C MET A 112 33.54 -4.33 3.77
N PRO A 113 34.32 -3.33 3.33
CA PRO A 113 34.93 -2.37 4.25
C PRO A 113 33.87 -1.67 5.12
N PHE A 114 34.24 -1.32 6.34
CA PHE A 114 33.34 -0.68 7.31
C PHE A 114 32.60 0.54 6.72
N GLY A 115 33.28 1.37 5.93
CA GLY A 115 32.65 2.52 5.25
C GLY A 115 31.55 2.13 4.26
N GLY A 116 31.74 1.04 3.52
CA GLY A 116 30.71 0.50 2.61
C GLY A 116 29.50 -0.02 3.36
N VAL A 117 29.71 -0.74 4.46
CA VAL A 117 28.63 -1.22 5.33
C VAL A 117 27.82 -0.05 5.89
N LEU A 118 28.49 1.03 6.32
CA LEU A 118 27.81 2.24 6.78
C LEU A 118 26.99 2.93 5.68
N ILE A 119 27.45 2.90 4.42
CA ILE A 119 26.68 3.43 3.29
C ILE A 119 25.38 2.62 3.10
N VAL A 120 25.47 1.28 3.09
CA VAL A 120 24.30 0.39 2.95
C VAL A 120 23.31 0.59 4.10
N LEU A 121 23.80 0.64 5.34
CA LEU A 121 22.98 0.94 6.52
C LEU A 121 22.36 2.33 6.44
N GLY A 122 23.11 3.32 5.97
CA GLY A 122 22.60 4.67 5.74
C GLY A 122 21.41 4.67 4.77
N TRP A 123 21.48 3.90 3.70
CA TRP A 123 20.39 3.76 2.75
C TRP A 123 19.18 2.99 3.31
N SER A 124 19.39 2.00 4.19
CA SER A 124 18.29 1.38 4.98
C SER A 124 17.56 2.41 5.82
N VAL A 125 18.30 3.22 6.58
CA VAL A 125 17.71 4.30 7.39
C VAL A 125 16.99 5.32 6.51
N VAL A 126 17.55 5.68 5.35
CA VAL A 126 16.90 6.59 4.39
C VAL A 126 15.59 5.98 3.85
N GLY A 127 15.52 4.68 3.58
CA GLY A 127 14.30 3.98 3.19
C GLY A 127 13.21 4.06 4.26
N ILE A 128 13.56 3.83 5.53
CA ILE A 128 12.64 3.99 6.67
C ILE A 128 12.15 5.44 6.77
N LEU A 129 13.09 6.39 6.68
CA LEU A 129 12.78 7.81 6.77
C LEU A 129 11.90 8.28 5.60
N GLY A 130 12.05 7.70 4.41
CA GLY A 130 11.18 7.93 3.26
C GLY A 130 9.73 7.56 3.57
N SER A 131 9.49 6.31 3.94
CA SER A 131 8.16 5.81 4.35
C SER A 131 7.57 6.63 5.50
N TYR A 132 8.37 6.90 6.53
CA TYR A 132 7.94 7.66 7.71
C TYR A 132 7.61 9.13 7.37
N SER A 133 8.41 9.79 6.52
CA SER A 133 8.19 11.19 6.14
C SER A 133 6.93 11.36 5.28
N VAL A 134 6.70 10.45 4.34
CA VAL A 134 5.49 10.46 3.52
C VAL A 134 4.25 10.18 4.39
N ALA A 135 4.34 9.28 5.38
CA ALA A 135 3.29 9.05 6.37
C ALA A 135 2.94 10.32 7.19
N TRP A 136 3.94 11.06 7.66
CA TRP A 136 3.73 12.36 8.33
C TRP A 136 3.02 13.36 7.43
N PHE A 137 3.45 13.46 6.16
CA PHE A 137 2.83 14.35 5.19
C PHE A 137 1.38 13.94 4.92
N GLY A 138 1.13 12.65 4.72
CA GLY A 138 -0.20 12.07 4.49
C GLY A 138 -1.18 12.39 5.61
N ILE A 139 -0.81 12.09 6.87
CA ILE A 139 -1.63 12.42 8.04
C ILE A 139 -1.91 13.93 8.11
N ARG A 140 -0.90 14.77 7.90
CA ARG A 140 -1.12 16.22 7.97
C ARG A 140 -2.03 16.71 6.85
N MET A 141 -1.88 16.17 5.64
CA MET A 141 -2.71 16.54 4.51
C MET A 141 -4.16 16.10 4.73
N ASN A 142 -4.38 14.87 5.19
CA ASN A 142 -5.71 14.32 5.45
C ASN A 142 -6.43 15.03 6.61
N THR A 143 -5.74 15.29 7.73
CA THR A 143 -6.29 16.08 8.86
C THR A 143 -6.56 17.54 8.53
N LEU A 144 -5.97 18.06 7.45
CA LEU A 144 -6.43 19.33 6.88
C LEU A 144 -7.69 19.07 6.06
N ALA A 145 -7.63 18.19 5.07
CA ALA A 145 -8.70 17.95 4.10
C ALA A 145 -10.04 17.57 4.76
N ASN A 146 -10.04 16.68 5.77
CA ASN A 146 -11.24 16.18 6.43
C ASN A 146 -12.06 17.31 7.07
N SER A 147 -11.43 18.23 7.79
CA SER A 147 -12.11 19.34 8.46
C SER A 147 -12.65 20.37 7.46
N ARG A 148 -11.97 20.57 6.32
CA ARG A 148 -12.43 21.48 5.26
C ARG A 148 -13.57 20.86 4.47
N MET A 149 -13.55 19.55 4.28
CA MET A 149 -14.66 18.81 3.68
C MET A 149 -15.88 18.81 4.58
N ALA A 150 -15.71 18.53 5.88
CA ALA A 150 -16.77 18.60 6.89
C ALA A 150 -17.49 19.96 6.85
N PHE A 151 -16.75 21.06 6.82
CA PHE A 151 -17.34 22.39 6.74
C PHE A 151 -17.95 22.69 5.37
N ALA A 152 -17.29 22.30 4.28
CA ALA A 152 -17.79 22.52 2.93
C ALA A 152 -19.10 21.76 2.64
N SER A 153 -19.41 20.70 3.40
CA SER A 153 -20.64 19.92 3.24
C SER A 153 -21.90 20.78 3.42
N LEU A 154 -21.81 21.81 4.26
CA LEU A 154 -22.87 22.78 4.54
C LEU A 154 -23.21 23.70 3.34
N GLU A 155 -22.34 23.79 2.32
CA GLU A 155 -22.52 24.70 1.16
C GLU A 155 -23.43 24.16 0.07
N ARG A 156 -23.90 22.91 0.18
CA ARG A 156 -24.67 22.21 -0.85
C ARG A 156 -23.98 22.14 -2.22
N LYS A 157 -22.66 21.90 -2.23
CA LYS A 157 -21.84 21.84 -3.46
C LYS A 157 -21.14 20.47 -3.59
N PRO A 158 -21.82 19.43 -4.12
CA PRO A 158 -21.26 18.08 -4.15
C PRO A 158 -19.95 17.99 -4.95
N LEU A 159 -19.79 18.78 -6.02
CA LEU A 159 -18.53 18.81 -6.76
C LEU A 159 -17.36 19.37 -5.93
N LYS A 160 -17.62 20.28 -4.98
CA LYS A 160 -16.58 20.76 -4.05
C LYS A 160 -16.17 19.64 -3.09
N LEU A 161 -17.14 18.87 -2.60
CA LEU A 161 -16.93 17.74 -1.69
C LEU A 161 -16.16 16.60 -2.33
N LEU A 162 -16.36 16.32 -3.62
CA LEU A 162 -15.53 15.39 -4.38
C LEU A 162 -14.08 15.88 -4.51
N ASN A 163 -13.90 17.19 -4.74
CA ASN A 163 -12.58 17.73 -5.10
C ASN A 163 -11.63 17.89 -3.91
N ILE A 164 -12.12 18.13 -2.69
CA ILE A 164 -11.26 18.30 -1.49
C ILE A 164 -10.44 17.02 -1.19
N PRO A 165 -11.05 15.85 -0.98
CA PRO A 165 -10.34 14.59 -0.76
C PRO A 165 -9.49 14.21 -1.99
N LEU A 166 -9.96 14.47 -3.21
CA LEU A 166 -9.15 14.20 -4.40
C LEU A 166 -7.91 15.10 -4.52
N ASP A 167 -8.03 16.39 -4.18
CA ASP A 167 -6.88 17.32 -4.09
C ASP A 167 -5.90 16.86 -3.00
N SER A 168 -6.41 16.30 -1.88
CA SER A 168 -5.63 15.67 -0.81
C SER A 168 -4.84 14.46 -1.30
N GLY A 169 -5.55 13.50 -1.88
CA GLY A 169 -4.95 12.27 -2.37
C GLY A 169 -3.91 12.49 -3.46
N MET A 170 -4.17 13.37 -4.42
CA MET A 170 -3.19 13.70 -5.47
C MET A 170 -1.95 14.41 -4.93
N SER A 171 -2.11 15.25 -3.90
CA SER A 171 -0.99 15.87 -3.21
C SER A 171 -0.05 14.81 -2.62
N ILE A 172 -0.63 13.85 -1.92
CA ILE A 172 0.07 12.74 -1.27
C ILE A 172 0.73 11.83 -2.32
N GLY A 173 -0.02 11.35 -3.30
CA GLY A 173 0.46 10.40 -4.30
C GLY A 173 1.61 10.94 -5.15
N VAL A 174 1.51 12.19 -5.62
CA VAL A 174 2.61 12.80 -6.40
C VAL A 174 3.83 13.06 -5.51
N MET A 175 3.64 13.51 -4.28
CA MET A 175 4.76 13.75 -3.35
C MET A 175 5.50 12.45 -3.03
N LEU A 176 4.76 11.38 -2.70
CA LEU A 176 5.31 10.05 -2.42
C LEU A 176 6.21 9.56 -3.57
N VAL A 177 5.68 9.48 -4.78
CA VAL A 177 6.42 8.97 -5.95
C VAL A 177 7.62 9.85 -6.27
N SER A 178 7.50 11.17 -6.09
CA SER A 178 8.62 12.09 -6.31
C SER A 178 9.75 11.89 -5.30
N VAL A 179 9.43 11.72 -4.01
CA VAL A 179 10.46 11.46 -2.97
C VAL A 179 11.18 10.15 -3.27
N GLU A 180 10.41 9.10 -3.56
CA GLU A 180 10.93 7.77 -3.88
C GLU A 180 11.87 7.81 -5.10
N LEU A 181 11.43 8.40 -6.22
CA LEU A 181 12.24 8.52 -7.43
C LEU A 181 13.50 9.35 -7.22
N ILE A 182 13.44 10.43 -6.43
CA ILE A 182 14.63 11.22 -6.09
C ILE A 182 15.63 10.35 -5.35
N MET A 183 15.20 9.57 -4.36
CA MET A 183 16.09 8.69 -3.60
C MET A 183 16.73 7.63 -4.50
N MET A 184 15.93 6.95 -5.34
CA MET A 184 16.45 5.96 -6.28
C MET A 184 17.40 6.54 -7.34
N LEU A 185 17.10 7.73 -7.86
CA LEU A 185 17.97 8.43 -8.80
C LEU A 185 19.28 8.87 -8.13
N ILE A 186 19.24 9.25 -6.85
CA ILE A 186 20.45 9.58 -6.11
C ILE A 186 21.35 8.35 -5.98
N VAL A 187 20.79 7.18 -5.65
CA VAL A 187 21.55 5.92 -5.64
C VAL A 187 22.15 5.64 -7.02
N LEU A 188 21.36 5.77 -8.09
CA LEU A 188 21.82 5.46 -9.44
C LEU A 188 22.91 6.41 -9.96
N LEU A 189 22.81 7.70 -9.66
CA LEU A 189 23.63 8.74 -10.30
C LEU A 189 24.84 9.16 -9.44
N PHE A 190 24.73 9.13 -8.11
CA PHE A 190 25.73 9.74 -7.23
C PHE A 190 26.42 8.76 -6.28
N ILE A 191 25.87 7.56 -6.05
CA ILE A 191 26.54 6.55 -5.23
C ILE A 191 27.60 5.82 -6.07
N PRO A 192 28.83 5.62 -5.54
CA PRO A 192 29.87 4.86 -6.23
C PRO A 192 29.37 3.47 -6.66
N ARG A 193 29.77 3.03 -7.86
CA ARG A 193 29.21 1.84 -8.51
C ARG A 193 29.39 0.56 -7.70
N GLU A 194 30.50 0.48 -6.97
CA GLU A 194 30.83 -0.61 -6.06
C GLU A 194 29.85 -0.76 -4.88
N TYR A 195 29.13 0.32 -4.51
CA TYR A 195 28.16 0.31 -3.42
C TYR A 195 26.72 0.51 -3.89
N ALA A 196 26.49 0.95 -5.13
CA ALA A 196 25.18 1.31 -5.64
C ALA A 196 24.17 0.14 -5.56
N GLY A 197 24.57 -1.06 -5.98
CA GLY A 197 23.72 -2.25 -5.91
C GLY A 197 23.33 -2.63 -4.48
N ALA A 198 24.31 -2.69 -3.58
CA ALA A 198 24.06 -2.96 -2.16
C ALA A 198 23.23 -1.84 -1.50
N SER A 199 23.38 -0.60 -1.96
CA SER A 199 22.58 0.55 -1.48
C SER A 199 21.13 0.46 -1.92
N PHE A 200 20.83 0.00 -3.14
CA PHE A 200 19.46 -0.29 -3.56
C PHE A 200 18.82 -1.39 -2.70
N ILE A 201 19.57 -2.45 -2.38
CA ILE A 201 19.08 -3.51 -1.48
C ILE A 201 18.85 -2.96 -0.07
N GLY A 202 19.81 -2.18 0.46
CA GLY A 202 19.67 -1.54 1.77
C GLY A 202 18.45 -0.64 1.84
N PHE A 203 18.26 0.21 0.82
CA PHE A 203 17.09 1.07 0.67
C PHE A 203 15.78 0.26 0.63
N ALA A 204 15.71 -0.80 -0.18
CA ALA A 204 14.56 -1.70 -0.29
C ALA A 204 14.21 -2.37 1.05
N ILE A 205 15.22 -2.85 1.79
CA ILE A 205 15.02 -3.43 3.12
C ILE A 205 14.45 -2.39 4.10
N GLY A 206 14.99 -1.18 4.07
CA GLY A 206 14.57 -0.08 4.94
C GLY A 206 13.13 0.38 4.67
N GLU A 207 12.77 0.57 3.40
CA GLU A 207 11.39 0.94 3.05
C GLU A 207 10.39 -0.18 3.37
N SER A 208 10.71 -1.45 3.11
CA SER A 208 9.86 -2.58 3.50
C SER A 208 9.70 -2.71 5.02
N LEU A 209 10.76 -2.46 5.80
CA LEU A 209 10.65 -2.42 7.26
C LEU A 209 9.74 -1.29 7.72
N GLY A 210 9.94 -0.08 7.17
CA GLY A 210 9.13 1.10 7.45
C GLY A 210 7.65 0.86 7.16
N ALA A 211 7.34 0.41 5.94
CA ALA A 211 5.98 0.17 5.48
C ALA A 211 5.29 -0.96 6.23
N SER A 212 5.95 -2.11 6.42
CA SER A 212 5.35 -3.24 7.14
C SER A 212 5.00 -2.88 8.59
N ALA A 213 5.91 -2.22 9.32
CA ALA A 213 5.67 -1.80 10.69
C ALA A 213 4.58 -0.74 10.79
N LEU A 214 4.63 0.30 9.95
CA LEU A 214 3.62 1.37 9.96
C LEU A 214 2.23 0.86 9.57
N ARG A 215 2.13 0.01 8.55
CA ARG A 215 0.87 -0.56 8.07
C ARG A 215 0.27 -1.56 9.04
N ILE A 216 1.05 -2.50 9.56
CA ILE A 216 0.53 -3.55 10.46
C ILE A 216 0.17 -2.93 11.82
N ALA A 217 1.06 -2.12 12.42
CA ALA A 217 0.75 -1.45 13.68
C ALA A 217 -0.41 -0.46 13.52
N GLY A 218 -0.43 0.30 12.42
CA GLY A 218 -1.53 1.21 12.08
C GLY A 218 -2.85 0.47 11.90
N GLY A 219 -2.85 -0.62 11.15
CA GLY A 219 -3.98 -1.51 10.92
C GLY A 219 -4.55 -2.13 12.20
N ILE A 220 -3.68 -2.61 13.09
CA ILE A 220 -4.10 -3.12 14.39
C ILE A 220 -4.69 -1.98 15.24
N PHE A 221 -4.05 -0.81 15.25
CA PHE A 221 -4.53 0.36 15.99
C PHE A 221 -5.94 0.77 15.53
N THR A 222 -6.15 0.98 14.22
CA THR A 222 -7.45 1.41 13.68
C THR A 222 -8.52 0.40 14.01
N LYS A 223 -8.29 -0.90 13.74
CA LYS A 223 -9.33 -1.91 13.97
C LYS A 223 -9.65 -2.13 15.44
N ILE A 224 -8.72 -1.89 16.37
CA ILE A 224 -9.04 -1.88 17.81
C ILE A 224 -9.96 -0.70 18.16
N ALA A 225 -9.66 0.49 17.62
CA ALA A 225 -10.40 1.71 17.90
C ALA A 225 -11.81 1.70 17.29
N ASP A 226 -11.90 1.26 16.04
CA ASP A 226 -13.11 1.09 15.23
C ASP A 226 -14.08 0.11 15.92
N ILE A 227 -13.71 -1.17 16.07
CA ILE A 227 -14.53 -2.18 16.77
C ILE A 227 -14.87 -1.72 18.21
N GLY A 228 -13.92 -1.07 18.88
CA GLY A 228 -14.11 -0.52 20.22
C GLY A 228 -15.23 0.54 20.28
N SER A 229 -15.28 1.40 19.27
CA SER A 229 -16.23 2.51 19.16
C SER A 229 -17.58 2.03 18.61
N ASP A 230 -17.58 1.24 17.55
CA ASP A 230 -18.76 0.81 16.82
C ASP A 230 -19.64 -0.17 17.61
N LEU A 231 -19.04 -1.03 18.44
CA LEU A 231 -19.83 -1.88 19.34
C LEU A 231 -20.67 -1.07 20.34
N MET A 232 -20.38 0.22 20.56
CA MET A 232 -21.20 1.06 21.42
C MET A 232 -22.54 1.41 20.79
N LYS A 233 -22.65 1.38 19.44
CA LYS A 233 -23.92 1.53 18.71
C LYS A 233 -24.92 0.48 19.18
N ILE A 234 -24.49 -0.79 19.27
CA ILE A 234 -25.33 -1.90 19.71
C ILE A 234 -25.56 -1.86 21.23
N VAL A 235 -24.51 -1.61 22.01
CA VAL A 235 -24.58 -1.72 23.49
C VAL A 235 -25.43 -0.60 24.10
N PHE A 236 -25.34 0.61 23.56
CA PHE A 236 -25.96 1.80 24.15
C PHE A 236 -27.01 2.45 23.24
N ASN A 237 -27.23 1.94 22.03
CA ASN A 237 -28.17 2.50 21.04
C ASN A 237 -27.89 3.98 20.74
N ILE A 238 -26.60 4.31 20.55
CA ILE A 238 -26.12 5.64 20.17
C ILE A 238 -25.82 5.71 18.67
N LYS A 239 -25.68 6.93 18.13
CA LYS A 239 -25.26 7.14 16.75
C LYS A 239 -23.80 6.76 16.53
N GLU A 240 -23.45 6.50 15.27
CA GLU A 240 -22.05 6.51 14.81
C GLU A 240 -21.39 7.84 15.17
N ASP A 241 -20.14 7.79 15.61
CA ASP A 241 -19.33 8.97 15.99
C ASP A 241 -19.93 9.89 17.07
N ASP A 242 -20.77 9.36 17.96
CA ASP A 242 -21.35 10.14 19.05
C ASP A 242 -20.25 10.81 19.91
N PRO A 243 -20.27 12.14 20.10
CA PRO A 243 -19.22 12.84 20.83
C PRO A 243 -19.08 12.44 22.29
N ARG A 244 -20.06 11.73 22.88
CA ARG A 244 -19.97 11.18 24.24
C ARG A 244 -19.13 9.91 24.29
N ASN A 245 -18.91 9.25 23.16
CA ASN A 245 -18.09 8.04 23.07
C ASN A 245 -16.58 8.42 23.06
N PRO A 246 -15.81 8.06 24.11
CA PRO A 246 -14.38 8.40 24.17
C PRO A 246 -13.55 7.70 23.09
N GLY A 247 -14.08 6.67 22.42
CA GLY A 247 -13.39 5.92 21.36
C GLY A 247 -13.28 6.64 20.03
N VAL A 248 -14.19 7.57 19.71
CA VAL A 248 -14.29 8.18 18.36
C VAL A 248 -13.01 8.94 17.95
N ILE A 249 -12.37 9.65 18.89
CA ILE A 249 -11.07 10.30 18.59
C ILE A 249 -9.98 9.27 18.28
N ALA A 250 -9.99 8.12 18.95
CA ALA A 250 -9.06 7.04 18.66
C ALA A 250 -9.37 6.42 17.31
N ASP A 251 -10.64 6.32 16.94
CA ASP A 251 -11.09 5.82 15.65
C ASP A 251 -10.61 6.70 14.50
N CYS A 252 -10.92 8.01 14.56
CA CYS A 252 -10.41 8.99 13.59
C CYS A 252 -8.87 9.01 13.53
N THR A 253 -8.21 8.86 14.68
CA THR A 253 -6.76 8.72 14.72
C THR A 253 -6.31 7.45 13.99
N GLY A 254 -7.07 6.38 14.12
CA GLY A 254 -6.89 5.11 13.44
C GLY A 254 -6.99 5.23 11.93
N ASP A 255 -7.98 5.92 11.39
CA ASP A 255 -8.12 6.08 9.93
C ASP A 255 -6.93 6.83 9.34
N ASN A 256 -6.37 7.77 10.11
CA ASN A 256 -5.12 8.41 9.72
C ASN A 256 -3.91 7.49 9.93
N ALA A 257 -3.81 6.79 11.06
CA ALA A 257 -2.68 5.96 11.42
C ALA A 257 -2.57 4.64 10.64
N GLY A 258 -3.69 4.12 10.14
CA GLY A 258 -3.81 2.86 9.41
C GLY A 258 -4.25 3.10 7.97
N ASP A 259 -5.44 3.67 7.76
CA ASP A 259 -6.04 3.79 6.43
C ASP A 259 -5.43 4.90 5.55
N SER A 260 -4.70 5.87 6.14
CA SER A 260 -3.91 6.88 5.41
C SER A 260 -2.41 6.53 5.38
N VAL A 261 -1.81 6.24 6.53
CA VAL A 261 -0.39 5.84 6.61
C VAL A 261 -0.13 4.53 5.88
N GLY A 262 -1.06 3.58 5.94
CA GLY A 262 -0.95 2.27 5.29
C GLY A 262 -0.71 2.41 3.79
N PRO A 263 -1.63 3.00 3.01
CA PRO A 263 -1.44 3.19 1.57
C PRO A 263 -0.24 4.07 1.22
N THR A 264 0.10 5.05 2.05
CA THR A 264 1.24 5.94 1.77
C THR A 264 2.59 5.27 2.00
N ALA A 265 2.76 4.55 3.10
CA ALA A 265 4.00 3.81 3.34
C ALA A 265 4.11 2.57 2.43
N ASP A 266 3.01 1.83 2.24
CA ASP A 266 2.92 0.69 1.31
C ASP A 266 3.15 1.13 -0.14
N GLY A 267 2.57 2.26 -0.55
CA GLY A 267 2.82 2.83 -1.86
C GLY A 267 4.29 3.18 -2.05
N PHE A 268 4.94 3.84 -1.08
CA PHE A 268 6.36 4.19 -1.16
C PHE A 268 7.23 2.94 -1.37
N GLU A 269 7.01 1.92 -0.53
CA GLU A 269 7.67 0.63 -0.59
C GLU A 269 7.43 -0.10 -1.92
N THR A 270 6.18 -0.20 -2.37
CA THR A 270 5.83 -0.96 -3.57
C THR A 270 6.50 -0.33 -4.80
N TYR A 271 6.59 1.00 -4.85
CA TYR A 271 7.32 1.71 -5.90
C TYR A 271 8.83 1.44 -5.86
N GLY A 272 9.45 1.57 -4.68
CA GLY A 272 10.88 1.34 -4.48
C GLY A 272 11.29 -0.09 -4.77
N VAL A 273 10.65 -1.06 -4.12
CA VAL A 273 10.99 -2.49 -4.20
C VAL A 273 10.75 -3.03 -5.60
N THR A 274 9.65 -2.66 -6.27
CA THR A 274 9.42 -3.06 -7.68
C THR A 274 10.50 -2.46 -8.58
N GLY A 275 10.91 -1.21 -8.33
CA GLY A 275 12.02 -0.58 -9.02
C GLY A 275 13.34 -1.33 -8.83
N VAL A 276 13.69 -1.64 -7.58
CA VAL A 276 14.90 -2.40 -7.23
C VAL A 276 14.86 -3.80 -7.82
N ALA A 277 13.70 -4.48 -7.83
CA ALA A 277 13.53 -5.78 -8.45
C ALA A 277 13.82 -5.75 -9.96
N LEU A 278 13.31 -4.76 -10.68
CA LEU A 278 13.58 -4.60 -12.12
C LEU A 278 15.03 -4.23 -12.42
N ILE A 279 15.62 -3.34 -11.63
CA ILE A 279 17.05 -2.99 -11.75
C ILE A 279 17.89 -4.26 -11.57
N SER A 280 17.60 -5.03 -10.51
CA SER A 280 18.29 -6.28 -10.23
C SER A 280 18.13 -7.28 -11.37
N PHE A 281 16.92 -7.43 -11.90
CA PHE A 281 16.65 -8.32 -13.02
C PHE A 281 17.40 -7.89 -14.29
N ILE A 282 17.35 -6.61 -14.67
CA ILE A 282 18.03 -6.09 -15.87
C ILE A 282 19.53 -6.37 -15.78
N VAL A 283 20.14 -6.13 -14.62
CA VAL A 283 21.59 -6.31 -14.41
C VAL A 283 21.98 -7.79 -14.41
N LEU A 284 21.16 -8.68 -13.83
CA LEU A 284 21.50 -10.10 -13.68
C LEU A 284 21.09 -10.97 -14.88
N ALA A 285 20.03 -10.61 -15.60
CA ALA A 285 19.47 -11.44 -16.67
C ALA A 285 20.03 -11.13 -18.06
N ILE A 286 20.61 -9.94 -18.26
CA ILE A 286 21.24 -9.53 -19.52
C ILE A 286 22.72 -9.85 -19.42
N ILE A 287 23.10 -10.97 -20.01
CA ILE A 287 24.42 -11.58 -19.83
C ILE A 287 25.21 -11.60 -21.16
N PRO A 288 26.56 -11.51 -21.13
CA PRO A 288 27.39 -11.49 -22.34
C PRO A 288 27.19 -12.70 -23.26
N GLU A 289 26.82 -13.86 -22.71
CA GLU A 289 26.56 -15.10 -23.45
C GLU A 289 25.39 -14.97 -24.44
N LYS A 290 24.51 -13.98 -24.25
CA LYS A 290 23.43 -13.67 -25.20
C LYS A 290 23.91 -12.87 -26.42
N PHE A 291 25.11 -12.29 -26.35
CA PHE A 291 25.66 -11.41 -27.37
C PHE A 291 26.95 -11.96 -28.00
N ILE A 292 27.11 -13.29 -28.07
CA ILE A 292 28.33 -13.94 -28.61
C ILE A 292 28.65 -13.52 -30.05
N SER A 293 27.66 -13.11 -30.83
CA SER A 293 27.84 -12.60 -32.19
C SER A 293 28.32 -11.15 -32.27
N ALA A 294 28.32 -10.41 -31.15
CA ALA A 294 28.82 -9.05 -31.08
C ALA A 294 30.36 -9.02 -31.04
N ILE A 295 30.94 -7.92 -31.51
CA ILE A 295 32.41 -7.70 -31.50
C ILE A 295 32.94 -7.71 -30.05
N ASP A 296 32.19 -7.09 -29.14
CA ASP A 296 32.44 -7.12 -27.70
C ASP A 296 31.13 -7.52 -26.99
N PRO A 297 30.96 -8.81 -26.65
CA PRO A 297 29.75 -9.29 -25.99
C PRO A 297 29.51 -8.65 -24.62
N GLN A 298 30.58 -8.29 -23.90
CA GLN A 298 30.47 -7.67 -22.57
C GLN A 298 29.96 -6.23 -22.70
N GLN A 299 30.52 -5.45 -23.61
CA GLN A 299 30.08 -4.09 -23.85
C GLN A 299 28.65 -4.05 -24.43
N ALA A 300 28.30 -5.00 -25.30
CA ALA A 300 26.95 -5.11 -25.84
C ALA A 300 25.91 -5.36 -24.74
N ALA A 301 26.19 -6.26 -23.79
CA ALA A 301 25.32 -6.49 -22.63
C ALA A 301 25.16 -5.21 -21.78
N ILE A 302 26.27 -4.51 -21.48
CA ILE A 302 26.26 -3.25 -20.72
C ILE A 302 25.43 -2.17 -21.44
N ASP A 303 25.56 -2.05 -22.75
CA ASP A 303 24.80 -1.08 -23.54
C ASP A 303 23.30 -1.33 -23.42
N ILE A 304 22.83 -2.58 -23.52
CA ILE A 304 21.41 -2.92 -23.34
C ILE A 304 20.96 -2.70 -21.88
N GLN A 305 21.78 -3.08 -20.89
CA GLN A 305 21.47 -2.85 -19.48
C GLN A 305 21.26 -1.37 -19.19
N THR A 306 22.20 -0.51 -19.59
CA THR A 306 22.12 0.93 -19.35
C THR A 306 20.93 1.57 -20.08
N GLU A 307 20.60 1.09 -21.28
CA GLU A 307 19.44 1.57 -22.05
C GLU A 307 18.12 1.24 -21.35
N LEU A 308 17.94 -0.02 -20.92
CA LEU A 308 16.73 -0.45 -20.22
C LEU A 308 16.61 0.19 -18.83
N LEU A 309 17.72 0.37 -18.10
CA LEU A 309 17.72 1.10 -16.82
C LEU A 309 17.28 2.55 -17.03
N THR A 310 17.85 3.24 -18.01
CA THR A 310 17.47 4.63 -18.32
C THR A 310 16.00 4.71 -18.73
N TRP A 311 15.50 3.73 -19.49
CA TRP A 311 14.11 3.64 -19.93
C TRP A 311 13.12 3.46 -18.77
N ILE A 312 13.36 2.52 -17.85
CA ILE A 312 12.44 2.33 -16.71
C ILE A 312 12.37 3.57 -15.82
N PHE A 313 13.48 4.28 -15.59
CA PHE A 313 13.47 5.54 -14.83
C PHE A 313 12.73 6.65 -15.59
N THR A 314 13.00 6.80 -16.89
CA THR A 314 12.31 7.79 -17.73
C THR A 314 10.80 7.57 -17.73
N MET A 315 10.36 6.32 -17.85
CA MET A 315 8.95 5.95 -17.75
C MET A 315 8.32 6.38 -16.43
N ARG A 316 8.93 6.03 -15.29
CA ARG A 316 8.40 6.38 -13.97
C ARG A 316 8.29 7.88 -13.76
N ILE A 317 9.27 8.64 -14.24
CA ILE A 317 9.29 10.10 -14.14
C ILE A 317 8.13 10.70 -14.95
N LEU A 318 7.91 10.21 -16.17
CA LEU A 318 6.83 10.70 -17.03
C LEU A 318 5.44 10.26 -16.54
N MET A 319 5.34 9.17 -15.78
CA MET A 319 4.09 8.76 -15.13
C MET A 319 3.59 9.79 -14.09
N ILE A 320 4.49 10.56 -13.47
CA ILE A 320 4.10 11.72 -12.64
C ILE A 320 3.36 12.76 -13.49
N VAL A 321 3.93 13.13 -14.64
CA VAL A 321 3.36 14.12 -15.55
C VAL A 321 2.01 13.66 -16.07
N THR A 322 1.92 12.40 -16.50
CA THR A 322 0.68 11.80 -16.99
C THR A 322 -0.41 11.79 -15.92
N SER A 323 -0.08 11.44 -14.68
CA SER A 323 -1.04 11.42 -13.57
C SER A 323 -1.57 12.82 -13.25
N VAL A 324 -0.70 13.84 -13.22
CA VAL A 324 -1.09 15.24 -13.00
C VAL A 324 -1.97 15.75 -14.15
N ALA A 325 -1.62 15.42 -15.40
CA ALA A 325 -2.41 15.79 -16.57
C ALA A 325 -3.81 15.15 -16.52
N ALA A 326 -3.88 13.84 -16.27
CA ALA A 326 -5.14 13.10 -16.16
C ALA A 326 -6.03 13.67 -15.05
N PHE A 327 -5.44 14.00 -13.91
CA PHE A 327 -6.15 14.64 -12.81
C PHE A 327 -6.81 15.97 -13.19
N TYR A 328 -6.07 16.88 -13.84
CA TYR A 328 -6.65 18.16 -14.27
C TYR A 328 -7.67 18.01 -15.40
N ILE A 329 -7.43 17.11 -16.35
CA ILE A 329 -8.39 16.80 -17.42
C ILE A 329 -9.69 16.24 -16.81
N ASN A 330 -9.59 15.29 -15.87
CA ASN A 330 -10.75 14.75 -15.17
C ASN A 330 -11.51 15.85 -14.41
N LYS A 331 -10.80 16.74 -13.72
CA LYS A 331 -11.41 17.87 -13.00
C LYS A 331 -12.15 18.82 -13.95
N ALA A 332 -11.59 19.09 -15.13
CA ALA A 332 -12.23 19.91 -16.15
C ALA A 332 -13.50 19.24 -16.71
N ILE A 333 -13.42 17.95 -17.04
CA ILE A 333 -14.55 17.15 -17.51
C ILE A 333 -15.67 17.13 -16.45
N ASN A 334 -15.34 16.82 -15.19
CA ASN A 334 -16.32 16.76 -14.12
C ASN A 334 -16.96 18.13 -13.83
N LYS A 335 -16.21 19.22 -13.98
CA LYS A 335 -16.77 20.57 -13.88
C LYS A 335 -17.83 20.80 -14.96
N VAL A 336 -17.60 20.37 -16.20
CA VAL A 336 -18.60 20.50 -17.27
C VAL A 336 -19.83 19.63 -17.01
N TYR A 337 -19.65 18.37 -16.59
CA TYR A 337 -20.76 17.42 -16.43
C TYR A 337 -21.59 17.61 -15.14
N TYR A 338 -20.99 18.13 -14.07
CA TYR A 338 -21.62 18.19 -12.74
C TYR A 338 -21.76 19.61 -12.18
N SER A 339 -21.34 20.65 -12.90
CA SER A 339 -21.59 22.03 -12.46
C SER A 339 -23.09 22.30 -12.33
N GLY A 340 -23.49 22.83 -11.17
CA GLY A 340 -24.89 23.16 -10.86
C GLY A 340 -25.77 21.96 -10.53
N LYS A 341 -25.24 20.73 -10.48
CA LYS A 341 -26.00 19.56 -10.03
C LYS A 341 -26.00 19.44 -8.52
N ASP A 342 -27.17 19.08 -8.00
CA ASP A 342 -27.42 18.89 -6.56
C ASP A 342 -27.27 17.43 -6.10
N ASN A 343 -26.96 16.51 -7.00
CA ASN A 343 -26.62 15.13 -6.66
C ASN A 343 -25.57 14.62 -7.67
N ILE A 344 -24.55 13.94 -7.15
CA ILE A 344 -23.47 13.35 -7.95
C ILE A 344 -23.29 11.92 -7.45
N ASP A 345 -23.10 10.99 -8.38
CA ASP A 345 -22.57 9.68 -8.06
C ASP A 345 -21.06 9.81 -7.88
N PHE A 346 -20.57 9.80 -6.64
CA PHE A 346 -19.16 10.04 -6.33
C PHE A 346 -18.23 8.94 -6.88
N GLU A 347 -18.72 7.72 -7.13
CA GLU A 347 -17.91 6.63 -7.67
C GLU A 347 -17.52 6.86 -9.14
N ARG A 348 -18.36 7.56 -9.91
CA ARG A 348 -18.17 7.72 -11.36
C ARG A 348 -17.00 8.66 -11.71
N PRO A 349 -16.86 9.86 -11.12
CA PRO A 349 -15.68 10.71 -11.31
C PRO A 349 -14.34 10.06 -10.95
N LEU A 350 -14.34 9.23 -9.90
CA LEU A 350 -13.15 8.49 -9.45
C LEU A 350 -12.82 7.35 -10.43
N THR A 351 -13.83 6.60 -10.87
CA THR A 351 -13.68 5.59 -11.92
C THR A 351 -13.13 6.20 -13.22
N ASN A 352 -13.69 7.33 -13.64
CA ASN A 352 -13.23 8.04 -14.84
C ASN A 352 -11.78 8.49 -14.73
N LEU A 353 -11.33 8.92 -13.55
CA LEU A 353 -9.93 9.28 -13.33
C LEU A 353 -9.01 8.08 -13.53
N VAL A 354 -9.38 6.92 -12.98
CA VAL A 354 -8.59 5.68 -13.12
C VAL A 354 -8.45 5.29 -14.60
N TRP A 355 -9.56 5.26 -15.34
CA TRP A 355 -9.55 4.94 -16.77
C TRP A 355 -8.80 5.96 -17.62
N LEU A 356 -9.04 7.25 -17.38
CA LEU A 356 -8.38 8.33 -18.13
C LEU A 356 -6.87 8.27 -17.95
N THR A 357 -6.41 8.10 -16.71
CA THR A 357 -4.98 8.02 -16.42
C THR A 357 -4.38 6.77 -17.07
N SER A 358 -5.10 5.64 -17.06
CA SER A 358 -4.63 4.39 -17.69
C SER A 358 -4.46 4.56 -19.21
N ILE A 359 -5.42 5.17 -19.88
CA ILE A 359 -5.36 5.44 -21.33
C ILE A 359 -4.18 6.38 -21.65
N LEU A 360 -4.02 7.47 -20.90
CA LEU A 360 -2.93 8.41 -21.12
C LEU A 360 -1.56 7.76 -20.82
N SER A 361 -1.47 6.92 -19.78
CA SER A 361 -0.25 6.20 -19.42
C SER A 361 0.13 5.16 -20.48
N ILE A 362 -0.84 4.49 -21.12
CA ILE A 362 -0.57 3.60 -22.26
C ILE A 362 -0.04 4.38 -23.45
N ILE A 363 -0.69 5.50 -23.83
CA ILE A 363 -0.23 6.35 -24.94
C ILE A 363 1.20 6.84 -24.67
N MET A 364 1.50 7.27 -23.45
CA MET A 364 2.83 7.69 -23.04
C MET A 364 3.82 6.52 -23.11
N THR A 365 3.45 5.34 -22.64
CA THR A 365 4.27 4.13 -22.66
C THR A 365 4.70 3.76 -24.09
N PHE A 366 3.78 3.76 -25.04
CA PHE A 366 4.13 3.49 -26.44
C PHE A 366 5.03 4.59 -27.03
N SER A 367 4.72 5.86 -26.73
CA SER A 367 5.45 7.01 -27.27
C SER A 367 6.89 7.06 -26.78
N VAL A 368 7.12 6.87 -25.48
CA VAL A 368 8.45 6.92 -24.85
C VAL A 368 9.26 5.67 -25.19
N SER A 369 8.63 4.50 -25.21
CA SER A 369 9.33 3.28 -25.65
C SER A 369 9.75 3.38 -27.11
N PHE A 370 8.90 3.92 -27.99
CA PHE A 370 9.29 4.17 -29.37
C PHE A 370 10.46 5.16 -29.46
N TRP A 371 10.40 6.27 -28.72
CA TRP A 371 11.47 7.27 -28.72
C TRP A 371 12.82 6.71 -28.28
N GLN A 372 12.84 5.89 -27.23
CA GLN A 372 14.08 5.42 -26.61
C GLN A 372 14.57 4.07 -27.14
N LEU A 373 13.64 3.15 -27.42
CA LEU A 373 13.95 1.74 -27.71
C LEU A 373 13.71 1.34 -29.18
N SER A 374 13.33 2.27 -30.08
CA SER A 374 13.09 1.95 -31.50
C SER A 374 14.31 1.40 -32.23
N ASN A 375 15.50 1.73 -31.76
CA ASN A 375 16.77 1.23 -32.32
C ASN A 375 17.09 -0.21 -31.88
N LEU A 376 16.35 -0.77 -30.92
CA LEU A 376 16.55 -2.17 -30.49
C LEU A 376 15.98 -3.15 -31.53
N PRO A 377 16.57 -4.34 -31.66
CA PRO A 377 16.13 -5.34 -32.64
C PRO A 377 14.70 -5.83 -32.38
N ASN A 378 14.13 -6.53 -33.35
CA ASN A 378 12.83 -7.22 -33.23
C ASN A 378 11.64 -6.32 -32.81
N ASN A 379 11.72 -5.00 -33.02
CA ASN A 379 10.72 -4.04 -32.54
C ASN A 379 10.43 -4.18 -31.04
N LEU A 380 11.46 -4.42 -30.22
CA LEU A 380 11.29 -4.66 -28.79
C LEU A 380 10.58 -3.53 -28.05
N TRP A 381 10.68 -2.28 -28.53
CA TRP A 381 9.90 -1.16 -28.00
C TRP A 381 8.40 -1.47 -27.97
N LEU A 382 7.87 -2.16 -28.99
CA LEU A 382 6.46 -2.53 -29.10
C LEU A 382 6.10 -3.63 -28.11
N ILE A 383 6.94 -4.67 -28.03
CA ILE A 383 6.74 -5.81 -27.13
C ILE A 383 6.75 -5.36 -25.67
N LEU A 384 7.74 -4.56 -25.28
CA LEU A 384 7.85 -4.00 -23.94
C LEU A 384 6.69 -3.05 -23.61
N SER A 385 6.24 -2.26 -24.59
CA SER A 385 5.06 -1.39 -24.43
C SER A 385 3.78 -2.20 -24.19
N ILE A 386 3.58 -3.31 -24.93
CA ILE A 386 2.42 -4.19 -24.74
C ILE A 386 2.43 -4.80 -23.33
N ILE A 387 3.59 -5.28 -22.87
CA ILE A 387 3.73 -5.89 -21.55
C ILE A 387 3.41 -4.88 -20.44
N ILE A 388 4.02 -3.69 -20.46
CA ILE A 388 3.71 -2.63 -19.48
C ILE A 388 2.23 -2.25 -19.55
N SER A 389 1.67 -2.15 -20.76
CA SER A 389 0.26 -1.80 -20.94
C SER A 389 -0.69 -2.84 -20.36
N CYS A 390 -0.31 -4.13 -20.30
CA CYS A 390 -1.10 -5.14 -19.59
C CYS A 390 -1.18 -4.81 -18.09
N GLY A 391 -0.06 -4.37 -17.49
CA GLY A 391 -0.05 -3.86 -16.13
C GLY A 391 -0.92 -2.63 -15.94
N THR A 392 -0.77 -1.62 -16.80
CA THR A 392 -1.54 -0.37 -16.73
C THR A 392 -3.04 -0.62 -16.87
N ILE A 393 -3.45 -1.50 -17.81
CA ILE A 393 -4.84 -1.92 -17.95
C ILE A 393 -5.31 -2.71 -16.72
N GLY A 394 -4.44 -3.55 -16.14
CA GLY A 394 -4.73 -4.24 -14.88
C GLY A 394 -5.10 -3.29 -13.74
N ALA A 395 -4.38 -2.17 -13.62
CA ALA A 395 -4.70 -1.14 -12.63
C ALA A 395 -6.06 -0.43 -12.87
N ALA A 396 -6.66 -0.53 -14.06
CA ALA A 396 -8.04 -0.10 -14.32
C ALA A 396 -9.07 -1.22 -14.15
N LEU A 397 -8.75 -2.44 -14.62
CA LEU A 397 -9.66 -3.58 -14.61
C LEU A 397 -9.88 -4.14 -13.21
N ILE A 398 -8.82 -4.29 -12.41
CA ILE A 398 -8.92 -4.86 -11.06
C ILE A 398 -9.90 -4.06 -10.19
N PRO A 399 -9.86 -2.71 -10.16
CA PRO A 399 -10.89 -1.89 -9.54
C PRO A 399 -12.32 -2.18 -10.01
N GLU A 400 -12.55 -2.34 -11.32
CA GLU A 400 -13.88 -2.68 -11.84
C GLU A 400 -14.38 -4.01 -11.28
N PHE A 401 -13.51 -5.02 -11.25
CA PHE A 401 -13.84 -6.32 -10.67
C PHE A 401 -14.08 -6.21 -9.17
N THR A 402 -13.31 -5.42 -8.41
CA THR A 402 -13.57 -5.19 -6.98
C THR A 402 -14.94 -4.58 -6.75
N LYS A 403 -15.34 -3.57 -7.55
CA LYS A 403 -16.65 -2.89 -7.42
C LYS A 403 -17.83 -3.85 -7.57
N LEU A 404 -17.71 -4.93 -8.34
CA LEU A 404 -18.75 -5.96 -8.47
C LEU A 404 -19.08 -6.64 -7.14
N PHE A 405 -18.18 -6.60 -6.17
CA PHE A 405 -18.31 -7.25 -4.87
C PHE A 405 -18.49 -6.24 -3.72
N THR A 406 -17.93 -5.04 -3.85
CA THR A 406 -17.85 -4.09 -2.74
C THR A 406 -18.72 -2.86 -2.89
N SER A 407 -19.10 -2.42 -4.10
CA SER A 407 -19.88 -1.18 -4.25
C SER A 407 -21.25 -1.29 -3.58
N PRO A 408 -21.79 -0.22 -2.96
CA PRO A 408 -23.17 -0.18 -2.43
C PRO A 408 -24.23 -0.60 -3.46
N LYS A 409 -23.94 -0.39 -4.76
CA LYS A 409 -24.84 -0.73 -5.87
C LYS A 409 -24.67 -2.16 -6.39
N SER A 410 -23.70 -2.91 -5.86
CA SER A 410 -23.38 -4.25 -6.35
C SER A 410 -24.44 -5.28 -5.99
N ALA A 411 -24.46 -6.39 -6.73
CA ALA A 411 -25.34 -7.50 -6.44
C ALA A 411 -24.98 -8.18 -5.11
N HIS A 412 -23.70 -8.31 -4.79
CA HIS A 412 -23.24 -8.97 -3.57
C HIS A 412 -23.50 -8.16 -2.31
N VAL A 413 -23.34 -6.82 -2.33
CA VAL A 413 -23.75 -6.00 -1.18
C VAL A 413 -25.25 -6.11 -0.92
N ARG A 414 -26.08 -6.13 -1.97
CA ARG A 414 -27.53 -6.35 -1.84
C ARG A 414 -27.85 -7.74 -1.28
N GLU A 415 -27.09 -8.75 -1.67
CA GLU A 415 -27.20 -10.11 -1.13
C GLU A 415 -26.88 -10.13 0.38
N VAL A 416 -25.83 -9.43 0.82
CA VAL A 416 -25.50 -9.28 2.25
C VAL A 416 -26.63 -8.60 3.01
N VAL A 417 -27.18 -7.50 2.49
CA VAL A 417 -28.32 -6.80 3.13
C VAL A 417 -29.54 -7.71 3.24
N THR A 418 -29.86 -8.47 2.18
CA THR A 418 -30.99 -9.41 2.16
C THR A 418 -30.76 -10.54 3.16
N ALA A 419 -29.57 -11.14 3.16
CA ALA A 419 -29.19 -12.20 4.09
C ALA A 419 -29.26 -11.74 5.56
N SER A 420 -28.80 -10.51 5.82
CA SER A 420 -28.86 -9.88 7.15
C SER A 420 -30.30 -9.69 7.63
N ARG A 421 -31.23 -9.35 6.72
CA ARG A 421 -32.65 -9.18 7.02
C ARG A 421 -33.31 -10.50 7.39
N GLU A 422 -32.96 -11.58 6.68
CA GLU A 422 -33.62 -12.88 6.84
C GLU A 422 -33.03 -13.76 7.97
N GLY A 423 -31.72 -13.68 8.22
CA GLY A 423 -31.05 -14.57 9.18
C GLY A 423 -30.07 -13.89 10.13
N GLY A 424 -30.14 -12.56 10.23
CA GLY A 424 -29.30 -11.75 11.12
C GLY A 424 -27.81 -11.97 10.88
N ALA A 425 -27.01 -11.70 11.91
CA ALA A 425 -25.55 -11.71 11.84
C ALA A 425 -24.95 -13.02 11.28
N SER A 426 -25.59 -14.17 11.53
CA SER A 426 -25.10 -15.46 11.04
C SER A 426 -25.07 -15.53 9.51
N LEU A 427 -26.15 -15.10 8.85
CA LEU A 427 -26.21 -15.06 7.39
C LEU A 427 -25.47 -13.84 6.82
N THR A 428 -25.37 -12.73 7.57
CA THR A 428 -24.51 -11.59 7.22
C THR A 428 -23.07 -12.04 7.01
N ILE A 429 -22.48 -12.74 8.00
CA ILE A 429 -21.11 -13.23 7.93
C ILE A 429 -20.96 -14.21 6.77
N LEU A 430 -21.84 -15.20 6.62
CA LEU A 430 -21.73 -16.15 5.52
C LEU A 430 -21.80 -15.48 4.14
N SER A 431 -22.65 -14.47 3.96
CA SER A 431 -22.80 -13.76 2.69
C SER A 431 -21.56 -12.93 2.32
N GLY A 432 -20.92 -12.25 3.28
CA GLY A 432 -19.66 -11.55 3.00
C GLY A 432 -18.49 -12.49 2.70
N LEU A 433 -18.42 -13.66 3.36
CA LEU A 433 -17.45 -14.70 3.02
C LEU A 433 -17.66 -15.23 1.58
N VAL A 434 -18.92 -15.34 1.13
CA VAL A 434 -19.26 -15.69 -0.26
C VAL A 434 -18.70 -14.64 -1.22
N SER A 435 -18.96 -13.35 -0.95
CA SER A 435 -18.43 -12.24 -1.75
C SER A 435 -16.90 -12.27 -1.84
N GLY A 436 -16.22 -12.45 -0.69
CA GLY A 436 -14.77 -12.57 -0.63
C GLY A 436 -14.22 -13.70 -1.50
N ASN A 437 -14.78 -14.89 -1.41
CA ASN A 437 -14.31 -16.06 -2.17
C ASN A 437 -14.49 -15.89 -3.68
N PHE A 438 -15.66 -15.43 -4.12
CA PHE A 438 -15.90 -15.17 -5.55
C PHE A 438 -15.01 -14.05 -6.07
N SER A 439 -14.77 -13.00 -5.28
CA SER A 439 -13.88 -11.92 -5.68
C SER A 439 -12.45 -12.40 -5.89
N ALA A 440 -11.93 -13.26 -5.01
CA ALA A 440 -10.59 -13.85 -5.12
C ALA A 440 -10.44 -14.69 -6.39
N PHE A 441 -11.46 -15.49 -6.73
CA PHE A 441 -11.49 -16.26 -7.98
C PHE A 441 -11.43 -15.34 -9.21
N TRP A 442 -12.34 -14.38 -9.33
CA TRP A 442 -12.43 -13.55 -10.54
C TRP A 442 -11.22 -12.64 -10.72
N GLN A 443 -10.70 -12.06 -9.63
CA GLN A 443 -9.47 -11.25 -9.70
C GLN A 443 -8.25 -12.11 -10.05
N GLY A 444 -8.16 -13.34 -9.51
CA GLY A 444 -7.14 -14.31 -9.91
C GLY A 444 -7.17 -14.60 -11.41
N MET A 445 -8.36 -14.76 -11.99
CA MET A 445 -8.51 -14.96 -13.44
C MET A 445 -8.07 -13.71 -14.25
N VAL A 446 -8.31 -12.50 -13.73
CA VAL A 446 -7.79 -11.27 -14.35
C VAL A 446 -6.26 -11.27 -14.36
N PHE A 447 -5.62 -11.54 -13.21
CA PHE A 447 -4.15 -11.64 -13.14
C PHE A 447 -3.62 -12.71 -14.10
N LEU A 448 -4.26 -13.89 -14.16
CA LEU A 448 -3.87 -14.97 -15.07
C LEU A 448 -3.92 -14.52 -16.53
N VAL A 449 -4.99 -13.86 -16.98
CA VAL A 449 -5.11 -13.37 -18.37
C VAL A 449 -4.05 -12.31 -18.67
N LEU A 450 -3.84 -11.34 -17.80
CA LEU A 450 -2.85 -10.28 -17.99
C LEU A 450 -1.42 -10.83 -18.05
N MET A 451 -1.07 -11.72 -17.12
CA MET A 451 0.23 -12.39 -17.11
C MET A 451 0.39 -13.32 -18.31
N PHE A 452 -0.67 -14.00 -18.75
CA PHE A 452 -0.60 -14.85 -19.95
C PHE A 452 -0.31 -14.02 -21.22
N ILE A 453 -0.92 -12.84 -21.38
CA ILE A 453 -0.62 -11.95 -22.50
C ILE A 453 0.85 -11.50 -22.43
N ALA A 454 1.33 -11.09 -21.25
CA ALA A 454 2.73 -10.71 -21.06
C ALA A 454 3.70 -11.86 -21.35
N TYR A 455 3.37 -13.09 -20.92
CA TYR A 455 4.13 -14.30 -21.25
C TYR A 455 4.21 -14.49 -22.77
N LYS A 456 3.07 -14.45 -23.48
CA LYS A 456 3.06 -14.64 -24.93
C LYS A 456 3.84 -13.54 -25.66
N ALA A 457 3.75 -12.29 -25.20
CA ALA A 457 4.54 -11.18 -25.72
C ALA A 457 6.05 -11.40 -25.50
N SER A 458 6.45 -11.94 -24.34
CA SER A 458 7.86 -12.20 -24.01
C SER A 458 8.56 -13.22 -24.93
N LEU A 459 7.80 -14.05 -25.65
CA LEU A 459 8.35 -15.05 -26.58
C LEU A 459 8.86 -14.43 -27.89
N TYR A 460 8.53 -13.15 -28.16
CA TYR A 460 8.94 -12.47 -29.38
C TYR A 460 10.20 -11.63 -29.12
N GLY A 461 11.38 -12.18 -29.42
CA GLY A 461 12.66 -11.45 -29.44
C GLY A 461 13.31 -11.12 -28.09
N LEU A 462 12.58 -11.19 -26.97
CA LEU A 462 13.13 -10.85 -25.65
C LEU A 462 14.14 -11.90 -25.15
N GLY A 463 13.97 -13.16 -25.55
CA GLY A 463 14.91 -14.26 -25.24
C GLY A 463 16.29 -14.11 -25.88
N ASP A 464 16.42 -13.26 -26.89
CA ASP A 464 17.69 -12.93 -27.53
C ASP A 464 18.52 -11.96 -26.66
N LEU A 465 17.87 -11.18 -25.79
CA LEU A 465 18.55 -10.20 -24.93
C LEU A 465 18.83 -10.70 -23.51
N MET A 466 17.96 -11.56 -22.98
CA MET A 466 18.02 -11.96 -21.57
C MET A 466 17.65 -13.41 -21.34
N ILE A 467 18.12 -13.96 -20.23
CA ILE A 467 17.63 -15.23 -19.69
C ILE A 467 16.30 -15.01 -18.96
N TYR A 468 15.41 -16.01 -19.05
CA TYR A 468 14.08 -16.01 -18.42
C TYR A 468 13.19 -14.79 -18.75
N PRO A 469 13.00 -14.45 -20.04
CA PRO A 469 12.28 -13.26 -20.49
C PRO A 469 10.85 -13.15 -19.96
N SER A 470 10.18 -14.27 -19.70
CA SER A 470 8.81 -14.28 -19.19
C SER A 470 8.70 -13.73 -17.77
N ILE A 471 9.72 -13.90 -16.94
CA ILE A 471 9.69 -13.41 -15.56
C ILE A 471 9.97 -11.90 -15.53
N PHE A 472 10.85 -11.42 -16.41
CA PHE A 472 10.99 -9.98 -16.65
C PHE A 472 9.66 -9.38 -17.10
N ALA A 473 8.97 -10.05 -18.03
CA ALA A 473 7.68 -9.59 -18.51
C ALA A 473 6.64 -9.51 -17.39
N PHE A 474 6.63 -10.47 -16.46
CA PHE A 474 5.78 -10.39 -15.26
C PHE A 474 6.15 -9.19 -14.40
N GLY A 475 7.45 -8.95 -14.14
CA GLY A 475 7.89 -7.75 -13.43
C GLY A 475 7.45 -6.45 -14.10
N LEU A 476 7.45 -6.40 -15.43
CA LEU A 476 6.95 -5.26 -16.19
C LEU A 476 5.42 -5.11 -16.15
N VAL A 477 4.67 -6.18 -15.88
CA VAL A 477 3.24 -6.08 -15.56
C VAL A 477 3.04 -5.39 -14.21
N ALA A 478 3.83 -5.73 -13.17
CA ALA A 478 3.81 -4.99 -11.90
C ALA A 478 4.17 -3.52 -12.12
N PHE A 479 5.22 -3.27 -12.90
CA PHE A 479 5.65 -1.93 -13.28
C PHE A 479 4.54 -1.12 -13.96
N GLY A 480 3.78 -1.75 -14.87
CA GLY A 480 2.65 -1.08 -15.52
C GLY A 480 1.56 -0.67 -14.54
N MET A 481 1.29 -1.48 -13.51
CA MET A 481 0.33 -1.12 -12.46
C MET A 481 0.79 0.12 -11.68
N LEU A 482 2.11 0.30 -11.50
CA LEU A 482 2.71 1.51 -10.93
C LEU A 482 2.57 2.75 -11.83
N GLY A 483 2.22 2.59 -13.12
CA GLY A 483 1.93 3.73 -13.99
C GLY A 483 0.73 4.57 -13.58
N MET A 484 -0.05 4.08 -12.61
CA MET A 484 -1.23 4.70 -12.06
C MET A 484 -1.04 5.25 -10.65
N GLY A 485 0.12 5.05 -10.01
CA GLY A 485 0.15 5.10 -8.55
C GLY A 485 -0.12 6.46 -7.90
N PRO A 486 0.24 7.67 -8.43
CA PRO A 486 -0.26 8.90 -7.84
C PRO A 486 -1.80 8.96 -7.79
N VAL A 487 -2.47 8.41 -8.81
CA VAL A 487 -3.93 8.31 -8.89
C VAL A 487 -4.47 7.18 -8.02
N THR A 488 -3.81 6.02 -7.97
CA THR A 488 -4.19 4.91 -7.07
C THR A 488 -4.15 5.36 -5.61
N ILE A 489 -3.08 6.04 -5.20
CA ILE A 489 -2.96 6.63 -3.86
C ILE A 489 -4.01 7.73 -3.65
N ALA A 490 -4.34 8.48 -4.69
CA ALA A 490 -5.34 9.54 -4.58
C ALA A 490 -6.75 9.03 -4.33
N VAL A 491 -7.15 7.94 -5.00
CA VAL A 491 -8.46 7.32 -4.80
C VAL A 491 -8.51 6.50 -3.51
N ASP A 492 -7.38 5.92 -3.07
CA ASP A 492 -7.30 5.24 -1.77
C ASP A 492 -7.44 6.24 -0.61
N SER A 493 -6.62 7.31 -0.66
CA SER A 493 -6.64 8.40 0.33
C SER A 493 -7.95 9.19 0.36
N TYR A 494 -8.82 8.99 -0.64
CA TYR A 494 -10.16 9.56 -0.64
C TYR A 494 -10.96 9.06 0.57
N GLY A 495 -10.92 7.74 0.82
CA GLY A 495 -11.66 7.08 1.91
C GLY A 495 -11.43 7.67 3.30
N PRO A 496 -10.21 7.66 3.85
CA PRO A 496 -9.96 8.17 5.20
C PRO A 496 -10.24 9.68 5.35
N VAL A 497 -10.24 10.45 4.26
CA VAL A 497 -10.63 11.86 4.31
C VAL A 497 -12.15 12.01 4.42
N THR A 498 -12.91 11.22 3.67
CA THR A 498 -14.38 11.28 3.68
C THR A 498 -14.96 10.74 4.98
N ASP A 499 -14.37 9.66 5.49
CA ASP A 499 -14.72 9.02 6.75
C ASP A 499 -14.56 10.02 7.93
N ASN A 500 -13.35 10.54 8.12
CA ASN A 500 -13.11 11.54 9.16
C ASN A 500 -13.86 12.86 8.97
N ALA A 501 -14.25 13.22 7.74
CA ALA A 501 -15.07 14.40 7.53
C ALA A 501 -16.45 14.23 8.17
N GLN A 502 -17.02 13.02 8.14
CA GLN A 502 -18.24 12.66 8.84
C GLN A 502 -18.04 12.75 10.36
N SER A 503 -16.99 12.11 10.90
CA SER A 503 -16.74 12.14 12.35
C SER A 503 -16.46 13.55 12.86
N ILE A 504 -15.71 14.38 12.12
CA ILE A 504 -15.47 15.78 12.49
C ILE A 504 -16.77 16.58 12.49
N TYR A 505 -17.69 16.32 11.56
CA TYR A 505 -18.99 16.96 11.55
C TYR A 505 -19.75 16.68 12.85
N GLU A 506 -19.89 15.41 13.23
CA GLU A 506 -20.59 14.99 14.45
C GLU A 506 -19.88 15.48 15.73
N LEU A 507 -18.56 15.24 15.85
CA LEU A 507 -17.75 15.65 17.01
C LEU A 507 -17.71 17.17 17.22
N SER A 508 -17.82 17.96 16.15
CA SER A 508 -17.83 19.43 16.25
C SER A 508 -19.11 19.98 16.88
N MET A 509 -20.16 19.16 16.94
CA MET A 509 -21.49 19.52 17.44
C MET A 509 -22.03 20.79 16.79
N ILE A 510 -21.67 21.05 15.53
CA ILE A 510 -21.94 22.30 14.81
C ILE A 510 -23.42 22.69 14.85
N GLU A 511 -24.33 21.70 14.81
CA GLU A 511 -25.78 21.90 14.88
C GLU A 511 -26.26 22.43 16.25
N GLU A 512 -25.54 22.14 17.33
CA GLU A 512 -25.87 22.61 18.67
C GLU A 512 -25.31 24.00 19.00
N HIS A 513 -24.44 24.57 18.15
CA HIS A 513 -23.88 25.91 18.37
C HIS A 513 -25.00 26.97 18.28
N PRO A 514 -25.17 27.83 19.30
CA PRO A 514 -26.21 28.86 19.28
C PRO A 514 -26.01 29.83 18.11
N ASN A 515 -27.07 30.10 17.34
CA ASN A 515 -27.07 31.01 16.19
C ASN A 515 -26.09 30.64 15.05
N ILE A 516 -25.68 29.37 14.96
CA ILE A 516 -24.68 28.93 13.98
C ILE A 516 -25.05 29.28 12.53
N SER A 517 -26.33 29.21 12.17
CA SER A 517 -26.79 29.58 10.82
C SER A 517 -26.48 31.04 10.49
N ASN A 518 -26.67 31.94 11.44
CA ASN A 518 -26.40 33.37 11.26
C ASN A 518 -24.90 33.66 11.27
N GLU A 519 -24.13 32.95 12.10
CA GLU A 519 -22.67 33.05 12.15
C GLU A 519 -22.06 32.61 10.81
N VAL A 520 -22.47 31.45 10.30
CA VAL A 520 -21.98 30.93 9.01
C VAL A 520 -22.35 31.88 7.86
N GLU A 521 -23.57 32.40 7.85
CA GLU A 521 -24.01 33.35 6.82
C GLU A 521 -23.23 34.66 6.87
N LYS A 522 -22.98 35.20 8.07
CA LYS A 522 -22.23 36.45 8.28
C LYS A 522 -20.73 36.31 7.95
N ASP A 523 -20.08 35.26 8.45
CA ASP A 523 -18.62 35.15 8.43
C ASP A 523 -18.11 34.39 7.19
N PHE A 524 -18.96 33.56 6.57
CA PHE A 524 -18.60 32.71 5.43
C PHE A 524 -19.43 32.96 4.17
N GLY A 525 -20.55 33.69 4.26
CA GLY A 525 -21.29 34.18 3.10
C GLY A 525 -22.17 33.14 2.41
N PHE A 526 -22.60 32.09 3.12
CA PHE A 526 -23.56 31.11 2.63
C PHE A 526 -24.49 30.64 3.75
N LYS A 527 -25.70 30.20 3.39
CA LYS A 527 -26.64 29.61 4.33
C LYS A 527 -26.35 28.11 4.49
N PRO A 528 -26.10 27.59 5.71
CA PRO A 528 -25.80 26.18 5.91
C PRO A 528 -27.04 25.28 5.70
N ASP A 529 -26.82 24.08 5.15
CA ASP A 529 -27.82 23.02 4.99
C ASP A 529 -27.35 21.74 5.71
N PHE A 530 -27.84 21.52 6.92
CA PHE A 530 -27.39 20.42 7.81
C PHE A 530 -27.87 19.04 7.34
N GLU A 531 -29.10 18.95 6.85
CA GLU A 531 -29.66 17.67 6.36
C GLU A 531 -28.91 17.20 5.11
N LYS A 532 -28.65 18.13 4.18
CA LYS A 532 -27.91 17.78 2.97
C LYS A 532 -26.42 17.53 3.25
N ALA A 533 -25.84 18.21 4.23
CA ALA A 533 -24.47 17.96 4.69
C ALA A 533 -24.27 16.51 5.14
N LYS A 534 -25.12 16.02 6.06
CA LYS A 534 -25.08 14.62 6.55
C LYS A 534 -25.19 13.61 5.41
N TYR A 535 -26.21 13.77 4.53
CA TYR A 535 -26.37 12.92 3.35
C TYR A 535 -25.13 12.92 2.45
N TYR A 536 -24.53 14.08 2.19
CA TYR A 536 -23.34 14.13 1.35
C TYR A 536 -22.11 13.50 2.00
N LEU A 537 -21.92 13.67 3.30
CA LEU A 537 -20.80 13.07 4.01
C LEU A 537 -20.90 11.53 3.97
N GLU A 538 -22.06 10.99 4.34
CA GLU A 538 -22.30 9.54 4.31
C GLU A 538 -22.22 8.95 2.88
N ALA A 539 -22.77 9.64 1.87
CA ALA A 539 -22.67 9.19 0.48
C ALA A 539 -21.24 9.26 -0.09
N ASN A 540 -20.42 10.18 0.41
CA ASN A 540 -19.00 10.25 0.06
C ASN A 540 -18.21 9.15 0.76
N ASP A 541 -18.53 8.85 2.01
CA ASP A 541 -17.92 7.77 2.78
C ASP A 541 -18.14 6.41 2.11
N GLY A 542 -19.38 6.10 1.69
CA GLY A 542 -19.66 4.87 0.94
C GLY A 542 -18.88 4.76 -0.38
N ALA A 543 -18.67 5.89 -1.10
CA ALA A 543 -17.77 5.91 -2.26
C ALA A 543 -16.30 5.74 -1.84
N GLY A 544 -15.89 6.35 -0.74
CA GLY A 544 -14.58 6.16 -0.12
C GLY A 544 -14.28 4.71 0.21
N ASN A 545 -15.22 3.98 0.80
CA ASN A 545 -15.09 2.55 1.13
C ASN A 545 -14.92 1.70 -0.13
N THR A 546 -15.69 1.99 -1.20
CA THR A 546 -15.47 1.37 -2.51
C THR A 546 -14.05 1.62 -3.03
N PHE A 547 -13.55 2.86 -2.99
CA PHE A 547 -12.25 3.18 -3.58
C PHE A 547 -11.04 2.73 -2.72
N LYS A 548 -11.17 2.74 -1.40
CA LYS A 548 -10.27 2.06 -0.46
C LYS A 548 -10.17 0.57 -0.79
N ALA A 549 -11.30 -0.07 -1.07
CA ALA A 549 -11.33 -1.48 -1.46
C ALA A 549 -10.69 -1.72 -2.84
N THR A 550 -10.90 -0.82 -3.80
CA THR A 550 -10.41 -1.03 -5.18
C THR A 550 -8.90 -0.81 -5.33
N ALA A 551 -8.31 0.11 -4.55
CA ALA A 551 -6.88 0.39 -4.59
C ALA A 551 -6.04 -0.76 -3.97
N LYS A 552 -6.55 -1.39 -2.90
CA LYS A 552 -5.85 -2.47 -2.17
C LYS A 552 -5.40 -3.63 -3.08
N PRO A 553 -6.26 -4.29 -3.88
CA PRO A 553 -5.84 -5.35 -4.79
C PRO A 553 -4.84 -4.91 -5.87
N VAL A 554 -4.84 -3.63 -6.26
CA VAL A 554 -3.84 -3.10 -7.20
C VAL A 554 -2.45 -3.04 -6.55
N LEU A 555 -2.37 -2.53 -5.31
CA LEU A 555 -1.13 -2.51 -4.53
C LEU A 555 -0.65 -3.93 -4.21
N ILE A 556 -1.56 -4.80 -3.74
CA ILE A 556 -1.26 -6.22 -3.47
C ILE A 556 -0.76 -6.93 -4.73
N GLY A 557 -1.46 -6.77 -5.86
CA GLY A 557 -1.09 -7.36 -7.13
C GLY A 557 0.30 -6.92 -7.59
N THR A 558 0.60 -5.63 -7.46
CA THR A 558 1.92 -5.07 -7.78
C THR A 558 2.99 -5.67 -6.88
N ALA A 559 2.76 -5.72 -5.56
CA ALA A 559 3.70 -6.28 -4.60
C ALA A 559 3.96 -7.77 -4.84
N VAL A 560 2.94 -8.57 -5.11
CA VAL A 560 3.06 -10.01 -5.39
C VAL A 560 3.86 -10.26 -6.67
N VAL A 561 3.54 -9.54 -7.74
CA VAL A 561 4.23 -9.71 -9.02
C VAL A 561 5.66 -9.16 -8.94
N GLY A 562 5.87 -8.03 -8.27
CA GLY A 562 7.19 -7.44 -8.00
C GLY A 562 8.07 -8.34 -7.12
N ALA A 563 7.52 -8.89 -6.04
CA ALA A 563 8.20 -9.86 -5.19
C ALA A 563 8.60 -11.11 -5.99
N THR A 564 7.75 -11.58 -6.92
CA THR A 564 8.09 -12.70 -7.81
C THR A 564 9.30 -12.38 -8.70
N THR A 565 9.44 -11.13 -9.17
CA THR A 565 10.63 -10.67 -9.89
C THR A 565 11.87 -10.61 -9.00
N MET A 566 11.73 -10.20 -7.74
CA MET A 566 12.85 -10.19 -6.79
C MET A 566 13.30 -11.60 -6.40
N ILE A 567 12.37 -12.54 -6.20
CA ILE A 567 12.66 -13.97 -6.01
C ILE A 567 13.51 -14.49 -7.16
N PHE A 568 13.26 -14.01 -8.37
CA PHE A 568 14.03 -14.43 -9.52
C PHE A 568 15.49 -13.94 -9.53
N ALA A 569 15.80 -12.80 -8.88
CA ALA A 569 17.19 -12.45 -8.63
C ALA A 569 17.90 -13.53 -7.80
N LEU A 570 17.21 -14.16 -6.84
CA LEU A 570 17.75 -15.32 -6.08
C LEU A 570 17.91 -16.57 -6.95
N ILE A 571 17.03 -16.77 -7.93
CA ILE A 571 17.13 -17.86 -8.91
C ILE A 571 18.40 -17.71 -9.76
N LEU A 572 18.75 -16.49 -10.16
CA LEU A 572 19.99 -16.22 -10.89
C LEU A 572 21.24 -16.37 -10.02
N VAL A 573 21.15 -16.03 -8.74
CA VAL A 573 22.21 -16.31 -7.75
C VAL A 573 22.48 -17.81 -7.61
N ILE A 574 21.44 -18.65 -7.60
CA ILE A 574 21.59 -20.12 -7.60
C ILE A 574 22.47 -20.58 -8.77
N ARG A 575 22.20 -20.05 -9.97
CA ARG A 575 22.97 -20.37 -11.18
C ARG A 575 24.45 -20.00 -11.04
N ASN A 576 24.70 -18.77 -10.61
CA ASN A 576 26.06 -18.23 -10.52
C ASN A 576 26.90 -18.90 -9.41
N LYS A 577 26.29 -19.29 -8.28
CA LYS A 577 27.01 -19.91 -7.16
C LYS A 577 27.13 -21.41 -7.23
N LEU A 578 26.04 -22.10 -7.52
CA LEU A 578 26.04 -23.56 -7.53
C LEU A 578 26.49 -24.13 -8.88
N GLY A 579 26.56 -23.29 -9.93
CA GLY A 579 26.97 -23.72 -11.27
C GLY A 579 25.99 -24.69 -11.92
N ILE A 580 24.72 -24.64 -11.50
CA ILE A 580 23.63 -25.49 -11.97
C ILE A 580 22.55 -24.64 -12.62
N GLU A 581 21.83 -25.20 -13.58
CA GLU A 581 20.69 -24.49 -14.15
C GLU A 581 19.53 -24.52 -13.15
N PRO A 582 18.90 -23.36 -12.84
CA PRO A 582 17.88 -23.31 -11.80
C PRO A 582 16.68 -24.24 -12.02
N GLU A 583 16.36 -24.56 -13.28
CA GLU A 583 15.31 -25.52 -13.65
C GLU A 583 15.56 -26.96 -13.16
N ASP A 584 16.83 -27.34 -12.94
CA ASP A 584 17.20 -28.64 -12.38
C ASP A 584 16.79 -28.79 -10.91
N VAL A 585 16.64 -27.66 -10.21
CA VAL A 585 16.33 -27.62 -8.77
C VAL A 585 14.92 -27.12 -8.51
N LEU A 586 14.47 -26.10 -9.24
CA LEU A 586 13.18 -25.43 -9.12
C LEU A 586 12.10 -26.15 -9.94
N ASN A 587 11.95 -27.45 -9.69
CA ASN A 587 10.91 -28.27 -10.30
C ASN A 587 10.09 -28.98 -9.22
N ILE A 588 8.89 -29.42 -9.60
CA ILE A 588 7.94 -30.07 -8.68
C ILE A 588 8.39 -31.48 -8.25
N LEU A 589 9.34 -32.09 -8.98
CA LEU A 589 9.89 -33.40 -8.62
C LEU A 589 10.91 -33.29 -7.48
N ASN A 590 11.49 -32.11 -7.27
CA ASN A 590 12.30 -31.83 -6.10
C ASN A 590 11.40 -31.69 -4.85
N PRO A 591 11.53 -32.56 -3.84
CA PRO A 591 10.68 -32.52 -2.65
C PRO A 591 10.79 -31.20 -1.87
N TYR A 592 11.94 -30.52 -1.91
CA TYR A 592 12.12 -29.23 -1.24
C TYR A 592 11.24 -28.14 -1.84
N THR A 593 10.91 -28.23 -3.13
CA THR A 593 9.96 -27.32 -3.80
C THR A 593 8.59 -27.44 -3.15
N ILE A 594 8.07 -28.67 -3.03
CA ILE A 594 6.75 -28.93 -2.41
C ILE A 594 6.75 -28.52 -0.94
N LEU A 595 7.81 -28.83 -0.18
CA LEU A 595 7.94 -28.43 1.22
C LEU A 595 7.96 -26.92 1.39
N GLY A 596 8.64 -26.20 0.49
CA GLY A 596 8.64 -24.74 0.44
C GLY A 596 7.22 -24.21 0.20
N PHE A 597 6.49 -24.78 -0.78
CA PHE A 597 5.10 -24.41 -1.05
C PHE A 597 4.17 -24.61 0.15
N ILE A 598 4.22 -25.77 0.82
CA ILE A 598 3.40 -26.01 2.01
C ILE A 598 3.75 -25.02 3.13
N SER A 599 5.04 -24.75 3.32
CA SER A 599 5.52 -23.82 4.36
C SER A 599 5.05 -22.40 4.10
N GLY A 600 5.10 -21.94 2.85
CA GLY A 600 4.65 -20.58 2.49
C GLY A 600 3.16 -20.39 2.71
N GLY A 601 2.33 -21.34 2.27
CA GLY A 601 0.90 -21.33 2.55
C GLY A 601 0.59 -21.33 4.05
N ALA A 602 1.28 -22.17 4.83
CA ALA A 602 1.10 -22.22 6.29
C ALA A 602 1.44 -20.87 6.98
N VAL A 603 2.52 -20.19 6.54
CA VAL A 603 2.92 -18.88 7.10
C VAL A 603 1.89 -17.79 6.79
N VAL A 604 1.27 -17.78 5.60
CA VAL A 604 0.21 -16.82 5.26
C VAL A 604 -0.96 -16.93 6.23
N PHE A 605 -1.46 -18.15 6.47
CA PHE A 605 -2.57 -18.38 7.41
C PHE A 605 -2.18 -18.08 8.86
N TRP A 606 -0.93 -18.38 9.24
CA TRP A 606 -0.41 -17.99 10.55
C TRP A 606 -0.41 -16.47 10.72
N PHE A 607 0.08 -15.71 9.73
CA PHE A 607 0.10 -14.26 9.74
C PHE A 607 -1.31 -13.66 9.85
N SER A 608 -2.27 -14.17 9.06
CA SER A 608 -3.67 -13.75 9.13
C SER A 608 -4.25 -14.01 10.52
N GLY A 609 -4.04 -15.19 11.08
CA GLY A 609 -4.50 -15.54 12.43
C GLY A 609 -3.88 -14.68 13.53
N ALA A 610 -2.56 -14.46 13.48
CA ALA A 610 -1.84 -13.63 14.44
C ALA A 610 -2.30 -12.16 14.40
N SER A 611 -2.54 -11.62 13.21
CA SER A 611 -3.05 -10.25 13.01
C SER A 611 -4.46 -10.09 13.59
N LEU A 612 -5.36 -11.04 13.30
CA LEU A 612 -6.72 -11.06 13.87
C LEU A 612 -6.70 -11.23 15.40
N GLN A 613 -5.79 -12.05 15.92
CA GLN A 613 -5.63 -12.23 17.37
C GLN A 613 -5.17 -10.94 18.06
N ALA A 614 -4.25 -10.18 17.43
CA ALA A 614 -3.80 -8.90 17.96
C ALA A 614 -4.94 -7.88 18.05
N VAL A 615 -5.75 -7.77 16.99
CA VAL A 615 -6.93 -6.90 16.95
C VAL A 615 -7.96 -7.31 18.00
N THR A 616 -8.38 -8.57 18.02
CA THR A 616 -9.42 -9.05 18.95
C THR A 616 -9.03 -8.88 20.42
N THR A 617 -7.75 -9.11 20.76
CA THR A 617 -7.23 -8.92 22.11
C THR A 617 -7.30 -7.45 22.53
N GLY A 618 -6.91 -6.53 21.64
CA GLY A 618 -6.96 -5.09 21.91
C GLY A 618 -8.39 -4.55 21.95
N ALA A 619 -9.24 -4.97 21.01
CA ALA A 619 -10.64 -4.53 20.90
C ALA A 619 -11.41 -4.85 22.18
N TYR A 620 -11.25 -6.06 22.75
CA TYR A 620 -11.86 -6.40 24.03
C TYR A 620 -11.55 -5.38 25.14
N ARG A 621 -10.29 -4.92 25.21
CA ARG A 621 -9.84 -3.96 26.22
C ARG A 621 -10.36 -2.55 25.96
N ALA A 622 -10.39 -2.13 24.70
CA ALA A 622 -10.98 -0.86 24.31
C ALA A 622 -12.49 -0.83 24.64
N VAL A 623 -13.23 -1.88 24.26
CA VAL A 623 -14.66 -2.06 24.56
C VAL A 623 -14.90 -2.02 26.07
N GLU A 624 -14.14 -2.78 26.86
CA GLU A 624 -14.27 -2.80 28.32
C GLU A 624 -14.08 -1.40 28.92
N TYR A 625 -13.06 -0.67 28.46
CA TYR A 625 -12.76 0.67 28.93
C TYR A 625 -13.85 1.67 28.54
N ILE A 626 -14.27 1.68 27.27
CA ILE A 626 -15.29 2.60 26.75
C ILE A 626 -16.61 2.39 27.48
N LYS A 627 -17.06 1.14 27.66
CA LYS A 627 -18.29 0.81 28.41
C LYS A 627 -18.30 1.36 29.83
N LYS A 628 -17.15 1.34 30.52
CA LYS A 628 -17.02 1.84 31.89
C LYS A 628 -17.00 3.37 31.98
N ASN A 629 -16.67 4.05 30.88
CA ASN A 629 -16.34 5.47 30.87
C ASN A 629 -17.27 6.34 30.03
N ILE A 630 -18.15 5.74 29.22
CA ILE A 630 -19.25 6.43 28.56
C ILE A 630 -20.37 6.68 29.55
N HIS A 631 -20.86 7.92 29.59
CA HIS A 631 -21.98 8.34 30.43
C HIS A 631 -23.02 9.01 29.54
N LEU A 632 -24.27 8.55 29.62
CA LEU A 632 -25.37 8.97 28.74
C LEU A 632 -26.53 9.61 29.51
N ASP A 633 -26.37 9.81 30.82
CA ASP A 633 -27.36 10.44 31.69
C ASP A 633 -27.62 11.89 31.26
N ALA A 634 -28.82 12.41 31.47
CA ALA A 634 -29.20 13.78 31.05
C ALA A 634 -28.31 14.90 31.63
N ASN A 635 -27.65 14.63 32.77
CA ASN A 635 -26.73 15.56 33.44
C ASN A 635 -25.25 15.36 33.05
N SER A 636 -24.95 14.37 32.22
CA SER A 636 -23.60 14.08 31.76
C SER A 636 -23.16 15.02 30.64
N SER A 637 -21.85 15.21 30.50
CA SER A 637 -21.29 16.00 29.40
C SER A 637 -21.71 15.42 28.06
N LYS A 638 -22.12 16.27 27.12
CA LYS A 638 -22.40 15.87 25.74
C LYS A 638 -21.15 15.53 24.92
N ILE A 639 -19.96 15.77 25.49
CA ILE A 639 -18.66 15.49 24.87
C ILE A 639 -17.81 14.67 25.85
N ALA A 640 -17.17 13.63 25.34
CA ALA A 640 -16.21 12.83 26.09
C ALA A 640 -15.03 13.69 26.54
N SER A 641 -14.52 13.43 27.75
CA SER A 641 -13.32 14.13 28.21
C SER A 641 -12.10 13.73 27.38
N ILE A 642 -11.25 14.69 27.05
CA ILE A 642 -9.99 14.48 26.31
C ILE A 642 -9.10 13.41 26.97
N GLU A 643 -9.06 13.37 28.30
CA GLU A 643 -8.28 12.37 29.06
C GLU A 643 -8.74 10.94 28.78
N LYS A 644 -10.06 10.70 28.77
CA LYS A 644 -10.63 9.39 28.45
C LYS A 644 -10.29 8.97 27.01
N SER A 645 -10.38 9.88 26.05
CA SER A 645 -10.00 9.58 24.65
C SER A 645 -8.51 9.28 24.49
N LYS A 646 -7.64 10.02 25.19
CA LYS A 646 -6.19 9.73 25.20
C LYS A 646 -5.87 8.35 25.77
N GLU A 647 -6.62 7.88 26.77
CA GLU A 647 -6.42 6.54 27.30
C GLU A 647 -6.84 5.46 26.30
N VAL A 648 -7.92 5.65 25.53
CA VAL A 648 -8.29 4.72 24.44
C VAL A 648 -7.17 4.65 23.40
N VAL A 649 -6.66 5.80 22.94
CA VAL A 649 -5.53 5.86 22.00
C VAL A 649 -4.31 5.12 22.53
N LYS A 650 -4.00 5.28 23.82
CA LYS A 650 -2.88 4.60 24.47
C LYS A 650 -3.08 3.08 24.51
N ILE A 651 -4.29 2.62 24.83
CA ILE A 651 -4.66 1.19 24.76
C ILE A 651 -4.41 0.68 23.34
N CYS A 652 -4.97 1.32 22.32
CA CYS A 652 -4.79 0.93 20.92
C CYS A 652 -3.30 0.88 20.53
N THR A 653 -2.52 1.90 20.90
CA THR A 653 -1.08 1.98 20.60
C THR A 653 -0.30 0.82 21.23
N GLN A 654 -0.55 0.51 22.49
CA GLN A 654 0.16 -0.54 23.21
C GLN A 654 -0.09 -1.92 22.58
N TYR A 655 -1.34 -2.25 22.27
CA TYR A 655 -1.68 -3.53 21.65
C TYR A 655 -1.23 -3.62 20.19
N ALA A 656 -1.26 -2.50 19.45
CA ALA A 656 -0.69 -2.41 18.11
C ALA A 656 0.82 -2.72 18.09
N GLN A 657 1.61 -2.09 18.96
CA GLN A 657 3.06 -2.31 19.00
C GLN A 657 3.43 -3.72 19.48
N ASN A 658 2.74 -4.23 20.51
CA ASN A 658 2.96 -5.59 20.98
C ASN A 658 2.59 -6.64 19.92
N GLY A 659 1.46 -6.45 19.23
CA GLY A 659 1.04 -7.29 18.12
C GLY A 659 2.05 -7.28 16.99
N MET A 660 2.45 -6.09 16.53
CA MET A 660 3.43 -5.94 15.45
C MET A 660 4.79 -6.55 15.82
N PHE A 661 5.30 -6.34 17.04
CA PHE A 661 6.57 -6.91 17.47
C PHE A 661 6.55 -8.45 17.43
N ASN A 662 5.49 -9.07 17.93
CA ASN A 662 5.34 -10.52 17.90
C ASN A 662 5.29 -11.06 16.47
N ILE A 663 4.48 -10.42 15.61
CA ILE A 663 4.37 -10.80 14.20
C ILE A 663 5.73 -10.66 13.51
N PHE A 664 6.41 -9.53 13.69
CA PHE A 664 7.72 -9.27 13.10
C PHE A 664 8.74 -10.34 13.49
N ILE A 665 8.92 -10.61 14.79
CA ILE A 665 9.93 -11.57 15.25
C ILE A 665 9.64 -12.98 14.70
N VAL A 666 8.38 -13.40 14.67
CA VAL A 666 8.05 -14.74 14.17
C VAL A 666 8.26 -14.85 12.66
N ILE A 667 7.74 -13.89 11.87
CA ILE A 667 7.90 -13.91 10.41
C ILE A 667 9.38 -13.78 10.03
N PHE A 668 10.12 -12.91 10.70
CA PHE A 668 11.55 -12.75 10.51
C PHE A 668 12.31 -14.04 10.84
N THR A 669 11.94 -14.70 11.95
CA THR A 669 12.54 -15.99 12.33
C THR A 669 12.22 -17.09 11.31
N PHE A 670 11.00 -17.15 10.78
CA PHE A 670 10.65 -18.09 9.71
C PHE A 670 11.46 -17.82 8.44
N ALA A 671 11.56 -16.56 8.01
CA ALA A 671 12.34 -16.19 6.83
C ALA A 671 13.81 -16.63 6.96
N LEU A 672 14.45 -16.33 8.10
CA LEU A 672 15.82 -16.75 8.36
C LEU A 672 15.97 -18.28 8.47
N ALA A 673 15.11 -18.93 9.26
CA ALA A 673 15.18 -20.38 9.46
C ALA A 673 15.02 -21.13 8.13
N PHE A 674 14.09 -20.70 7.29
CA PHE A 674 13.84 -21.30 5.98
C PHE A 674 14.95 -21.01 4.98
N ALA A 675 15.55 -19.82 5.02
CA ALA A 675 16.76 -19.53 4.26
C ALA A 675 17.93 -20.46 4.68
N PHE A 676 18.13 -20.69 5.98
CA PHE A 676 19.16 -21.61 6.46
C PHE A 676 18.88 -23.08 6.13
N PHE A 677 17.62 -23.53 6.17
CA PHE A 677 17.25 -24.88 5.71
C PHE A 677 17.41 -25.06 4.20
N SER A 678 17.45 -23.96 3.46
CA SER A 678 17.70 -23.92 2.03
C SER A 678 19.19 -23.87 1.67
N ALA A 679 20.10 -24.00 2.65
CA ALA A 679 21.54 -24.05 2.42
C ALA A 679 21.89 -25.29 1.59
N ALA A 680 22.22 -25.04 0.32
CA ALA A 680 22.68 -26.04 -0.61
C ALA A 680 24.21 -26.06 -0.65
N ASP A 681 24.77 -27.22 -1.00
CA ASP A 681 26.17 -27.36 -1.38
C ASP A 681 26.28 -28.01 -2.77
N ASN A 682 27.49 -28.02 -3.34
CA ASN A 682 27.72 -28.60 -4.67
C ASN A 682 27.43 -30.10 -4.74
N ALA A 683 27.36 -30.80 -3.61
CA ALA A 683 27.04 -32.23 -3.55
C ALA A 683 25.53 -32.50 -3.47
N ASN A 684 24.75 -31.56 -2.91
CA ASN A 684 23.30 -31.62 -2.81
C ASN A 684 22.68 -30.24 -3.07
N PRO A 685 22.36 -29.91 -4.33
CA PRO A 685 21.77 -28.62 -4.69
C PRO A 685 20.27 -28.52 -4.37
N ASN A 686 19.59 -29.66 -4.18
CA ASN A 686 18.14 -29.73 -4.02
C ASN A 686 17.53 -28.82 -2.94
N PRO A 687 18.16 -28.62 -1.76
CA PRO A 687 17.64 -27.73 -0.73
C PRO A 687 17.46 -26.27 -1.19
N ALA A 688 18.20 -25.80 -2.20
CA ALA A 688 18.13 -24.43 -2.69
C ALA A 688 16.73 -24.03 -3.18
N SER A 689 15.89 -24.99 -3.60
CA SER A 689 14.53 -24.70 -4.02
C SER A 689 13.58 -24.40 -2.86
N PHE A 690 13.93 -24.76 -1.63
CA PHE A 690 13.02 -24.64 -0.48
C PHE A 690 12.64 -23.18 -0.22
N PHE A 691 13.64 -22.30 -0.06
CA PHE A 691 13.38 -20.90 0.26
C PHE A 691 12.74 -20.15 -0.91
N VAL A 692 13.19 -20.41 -2.14
CA VAL A 692 12.59 -19.84 -3.36
C VAL A 692 11.12 -20.23 -3.47
N SER A 693 10.79 -21.51 -3.28
CA SER A 693 9.41 -22.01 -3.37
C SER A 693 8.54 -21.50 -2.22
N TYR A 694 9.12 -21.34 -1.03
CA TYR A 694 8.46 -20.68 0.11
C TYR A 694 8.04 -19.25 -0.23
N LEU A 695 8.92 -18.45 -0.84
CA LEU A 695 8.61 -17.08 -1.24
C LEU A 695 7.55 -17.04 -2.36
N ILE A 696 7.66 -17.90 -3.38
CA ILE A 696 6.66 -18.02 -4.45
C ILE A 696 5.29 -18.36 -3.86
N SER A 697 5.27 -19.26 -2.88
CA SER A 697 4.04 -19.65 -2.21
C SER A 697 3.45 -18.52 -1.37
N ILE A 698 4.25 -17.72 -0.67
CA ILE A 698 3.72 -16.54 0.03
C ILE A 698 3.09 -15.58 -0.96
N ALA A 699 3.73 -15.34 -2.11
CA ALA A 699 3.19 -14.48 -3.15
C ALA A 699 1.83 -15.01 -3.67
N VAL A 700 1.72 -16.30 -3.98
CA VAL A 700 0.49 -16.91 -4.50
C VAL A 700 -0.62 -16.97 -3.45
N PHE A 701 -0.38 -17.59 -2.29
CA PHE A 701 -1.43 -17.72 -1.26
C PHE A 701 -1.76 -16.38 -0.60
N GLY A 702 -0.76 -15.52 -0.43
CA GLY A 702 -0.93 -14.17 0.10
C GLY A 702 -1.80 -13.30 -0.80
N LEU A 703 -1.64 -13.38 -2.12
CA LEU A 703 -2.51 -12.67 -3.08
C LEU A 703 -3.99 -12.99 -2.85
N PHE A 704 -4.34 -14.28 -2.86
CA PHE A 704 -5.73 -14.70 -2.73
C PHE A 704 -6.29 -14.41 -1.33
N GLN A 705 -5.50 -14.64 -0.28
CA GLN A 705 -5.93 -14.37 1.09
C GLN A 705 -6.16 -12.86 1.30
N ALA A 706 -5.30 -12.01 0.77
CA ALA A 706 -5.42 -10.56 0.91
C ALA A 706 -6.64 -10.02 0.13
N ILE A 707 -6.88 -10.50 -1.09
CA ILE A 707 -8.08 -10.14 -1.88
C ILE A 707 -9.35 -10.59 -1.14
N PHE A 708 -9.38 -11.85 -0.69
CA PHE A 708 -10.51 -12.42 0.04
C PHE A 708 -10.87 -11.58 1.27
N MET A 709 -9.89 -11.29 2.14
CA MET A 709 -10.12 -10.54 3.37
C MET A 709 -10.54 -9.10 3.09
N SER A 710 -9.89 -8.44 2.12
CA SER A 710 -10.18 -7.04 1.77
C SER A 710 -11.60 -6.89 1.22
N ASN A 711 -12.01 -7.75 0.29
CA ASN A 711 -13.30 -7.61 -0.38
C ASN A 711 -14.47 -8.12 0.49
N ALA A 712 -14.27 -9.15 1.31
CA ALA A 712 -15.28 -9.57 2.28
C ALA A 712 -15.57 -8.43 3.29
N GLY A 713 -14.52 -7.86 3.88
CA GLY A 713 -14.62 -6.71 4.79
C GLY A 713 -15.38 -5.54 4.18
N SER A 714 -14.95 -5.08 3.01
CA SER A 714 -15.60 -3.95 2.33
C SER A 714 -17.04 -4.25 1.86
N CYS A 715 -17.39 -5.52 1.64
CA CYS A 715 -18.76 -5.90 1.32
C CYS A 715 -19.68 -5.77 2.55
N TRP A 716 -19.20 -6.15 3.73
CA TRP A 716 -19.93 -5.95 4.98
C TRP A 716 -20.10 -4.46 5.33
N ASP A 717 -19.02 -3.70 5.24
CA ASP A 717 -19.02 -2.24 5.49
C ASP A 717 -20.04 -1.54 4.58
N ASN A 718 -19.99 -1.78 3.26
CA ASN A 718 -20.96 -1.15 2.37
C ASN A 718 -22.38 -1.71 2.51
N ALA A 719 -22.57 -2.94 3.02
CA ALA A 719 -23.90 -3.40 3.39
C ALA A 719 -24.45 -2.62 4.60
N LYS A 720 -23.63 -2.34 5.61
CA LYS A 720 -23.96 -1.42 6.71
C LYS A 720 -24.33 -0.04 6.16
N LYS A 721 -23.52 0.54 5.28
CA LYS A 721 -23.79 1.86 4.68
C LYS A 721 -25.08 1.91 3.87
N VAL A 722 -25.45 0.85 3.15
CA VAL A 722 -26.76 0.76 2.45
C VAL A 722 -27.92 0.80 3.45
N VAL A 723 -27.81 0.10 4.59
CA VAL A 723 -28.85 0.12 5.64
C VAL A 723 -28.95 1.51 6.28
N GLU A 724 -27.82 2.15 6.52
CA GLU A 724 -27.71 3.46 7.16
C GLU A 724 -28.23 4.60 6.28
N VAL A 725 -27.89 4.61 4.99
CA VAL A 725 -28.08 5.76 4.09
C VAL A 725 -29.27 5.56 3.15
N ASP A 726 -29.31 4.45 2.43
CA ASP A 726 -30.30 4.21 1.38
C ASP A 726 -31.64 3.76 1.97
N LEU A 727 -31.60 2.83 2.94
CA LEU A 727 -32.79 2.31 3.62
C LEU A 727 -33.22 3.18 4.81
N LYS A 728 -32.28 3.93 5.41
CA LYS A 728 -32.50 4.75 6.62
C LYS A 728 -33.06 3.95 7.80
N GLU A 729 -32.60 2.71 7.96
CA GLU A 729 -33.06 1.77 8.99
C GLU A 729 -32.07 1.69 10.19
N LYS A 730 -31.43 2.80 10.56
CA LYS A 730 -30.51 2.87 11.73
C LYS A 730 -31.23 2.45 13.03
N GLY A 731 -30.55 1.66 13.86
CA GLY A 731 -31.05 1.16 15.15
C GLY A 731 -32.06 0.01 15.06
N THR A 732 -32.20 -0.62 13.89
CA THR A 732 -33.04 -1.81 13.69
C THR A 732 -32.23 -3.11 13.86
N PRO A 733 -32.88 -4.28 14.05
CA PRO A 733 -32.17 -5.56 14.06
C PRO A 733 -31.39 -5.87 12.78
N LEU A 734 -31.84 -5.33 11.63
CA LEU A 734 -31.09 -5.42 10.37
C LEU A 734 -29.78 -4.65 10.49
N HIS A 735 -29.83 -3.42 11.00
CA HIS A 735 -28.66 -2.58 11.21
C HIS A 735 -27.67 -3.22 12.17
N ASP A 736 -28.14 -3.77 13.30
CA ASP A 736 -27.30 -4.49 14.26
C ASP A 736 -26.61 -5.70 13.61
N ALA A 737 -27.32 -6.45 12.76
CA ALA A 737 -26.73 -7.57 12.03
C ALA A 737 -25.63 -7.14 11.06
N THR A 738 -25.83 -6.03 10.34
CA THR A 738 -24.81 -5.49 9.44
C THR A 738 -23.61 -4.92 10.19
N ILE A 739 -23.79 -4.30 11.36
CA ILE A 739 -22.69 -3.83 12.23
C ILE A 739 -21.85 -5.00 12.77
N ILE A 740 -22.43 -6.19 12.96
CA ILE A 740 -21.65 -7.36 13.41
C ILE A 740 -20.81 -7.96 12.27
N GLY A 741 -21.27 -7.81 11.02
CA GLY A 741 -20.53 -8.25 9.85
C GLY A 741 -19.34 -7.34 9.54
N ASP A 742 -19.58 -6.03 9.63
CA ASP A 742 -18.55 -4.98 9.57
C ASP A 742 -17.56 -5.11 10.75
#